data_AF-A0A7V1R1H9-F1
#
_entry.id   AF-A0A7V1R1H9-F1
#
_cell.length_a   1.000
_cell.length_b   1.000
_cell.length_c   1.000
_cell.angle_alpha   90.00
_cell.angle_beta   90.00
_cell.angle_gamma   90.00
#
_symmetry.space_group_name_H-M   'P 1'
#
loop_
_entity.id
_entity.type
_entity.pdbx_description
1 polymer ?
#
loop_
_entity_poly.entity_id
_entity_poly.type
_entity_poly.pdbx_seq_one_letter_code
_entity_poly.pdbx_strand_id
1 'polypeptide(L)'
;MAQPALPCLREGFLLPARDTVYLLVVFAEVDYGPCGESDPYEAIYGRAWPVGPDGHIVVPFDAPRLLDAYLAPTDTPQGLLTATYWEASFGQFVVLGDYWPQVVRVPCHWLPRGGTYSLAEEVNLVLRAWPEGPFRTARGVPWQAFDRWQLLPQQAGLPKKRTPSSPDPEYKPRLDGLFIIWRNLAYRLGAQPPFACNYGFGLWSCDVNVPLGPFTGGVETASSYTTCQTAEGAAIGFLVEFFHGLYGGNHWHTAGGAGLHTFPFLPVARGLSVQGARPVYAIGYDRWIMDWKAPHKTYVLSALDENGREVPTDLVQPARPETLRVWLRDFLSTGDVIRIRLPYTEQGGPQVKNQYLWLENRRFLSPREVAVGTFLPGCPDNPFPSYPRGVPGLYAYIQVGKDKLCGSDIYSAHPAHPNGLGSYIFPVTAEGNYDFAFRPDSSGRWIRDRSRSLPNPFTGQHDLYLGVDLDGNGQVDPIKEGILLGDREWRGDTVVHTCSSWGDWEDGFSWATQRRLGLETNPAPVPVYTLVSSEAYQRPTAARPAAYDNRIIWLSGLAIEIIAERPQDGALLVEVRWNDRTIRRPVRWCGHIRLPPNPFSSAEPALCVRRTTVTLDWGESPTYGTALRYDSLTRRYVFSDTTVFVVERGAVLRLERGRLRLRRGSRLVLLPGARLEGSGELRLESGCVIDTAPEAFIDRRIRVRRG
;
A
#
# COMPACT_ATOMS: atom_id res chain seq x y z
N MET A 1 -22.58 34.92 8.33
CA MET A 1 -21.49 34.32 7.52
C MET A 1 -21.52 32.83 7.76
N ALA A 2 -21.72 32.01 6.73
CA ALA A 2 -21.57 30.56 6.85
C ALA A 2 -20.10 30.23 7.11
N GLN A 3 -19.81 29.30 8.02
CA GLN A 3 -18.44 28.81 8.20
C GLN A 3 -17.98 28.17 6.88
N PRO A 4 -16.74 28.40 6.43
CA PRO A 4 -16.21 27.75 5.24
C PRO A 4 -16.24 26.24 5.42
N ALA A 5 -16.63 25.51 4.37
CA ALA A 5 -16.63 24.05 4.38
C ALA A 5 -15.21 23.53 4.66
N LEU A 6 -15.09 22.56 5.56
CA LEU A 6 -13.83 21.90 5.86
C LEU A 6 -13.50 20.89 4.74
N PRO A 7 -12.26 20.86 4.22
CA PRO A 7 -11.82 19.83 3.28
C PRO A 7 -12.04 18.43 3.86
N CYS A 8 -12.52 17.48 3.05
CA CYS A 8 -12.80 16.10 3.40
C CYS A 8 -12.43 15.15 2.25
N LEU A 9 -11.86 13.99 2.58
CA LEU A 9 -11.43 12.98 1.59
C LEU A 9 -12.59 12.45 0.74
N ARG A 10 -13.78 12.30 1.34
CA ARG A 10 -15.00 11.84 0.64
C ARG A 10 -15.50 12.77 -0.47
N GLU A 11 -14.96 13.98 -0.57
CA GLU A 11 -15.28 14.96 -1.62
C GLU A 11 -14.24 14.93 -2.76
N GLY A 12 -13.22 14.09 -2.63
CA GLY A 12 -12.12 13.92 -3.59
C GLY A 12 -11.14 15.08 -3.63
N PHE A 13 -9.96 14.84 -4.18
CA PHE A 13 -8.90 15.83 -4.28
C PHE A 13 -9.14 16.82 -5.42
N LEU A 14 -8.82 16.47 -6.66
CA LEU A 14 -9.12 17.25 -7.87
C LEU A 14 -10.50 16.90 -8.42
N LEU A 15 -10.80 15.61 -8.48
CA LEU A 15 -12.03 15.07 -9.03
C LEU A 15 -13.08 14.88 -7.93
N PRO A 16 -14.38 14.81 -8.28
CA PRO A 16 -15.38 14.34 -7.34
C PRO A 16 -15.13 12.86 -7.01
N ALA A 17 -15.29 12.46 -5.76
CA ALA A 17 -15.16 11.05 -5.36
C ALA A 17 -16.38 10.19 -5.73
N ARG A 18 -17.42 10.79 -6.31
CA ARG A 18 -18.67 10.14 -6.71
C ARG A 18 -19.16 10.76 -8.00
N ASP A 19 -20.16 10.13 -8.60
CA ASP A 19 -20.73 10.50 -9.90
C ASP A 19 -19.82 10.12 -11.08
N THR A 20 -20.09 10.70 -12.24
CA THR A 20 -19.40 10.37 -13.49
C THR A 20 -18.47 11.50 -13.92
N VAL A 21 -17.24 11.12 -14.27
CA VAL A 21 -16.29 11.98 -14.98
C VAL A 21 -16.06 11.44 -16.39
N TYR A 22 -15.88 12.34 -17.35
CA TYR A 22 -15.58 12.00 -18.74
C TYR A 22 -14.18 12.46 -19.11
N LEU A 23 -13.43 11.58 -19.77
CA LEU A 23 -12.05 11.86 -20.15
C LEU A 23 -11.88 11.78 -21.65
N LEU A 24 -11.23 12.79 -22.23
CA LEU A 24 -10.78 12.74 -23.61
C LEU A 24 -9.39 12.10 -23.64
N VAL A 25 -9.27 10.94 -24.28
CA VAL A 25 -7.98 10.27 -24.51
C VAL A 25 -7.39 10.72 -25.85
N VAL A 26 -6.12 11.10 -25.85
CA VAL A 26 -5.39 11.55 -27.03
C VAL A 26 -4.14 10.71 -27.18
N PHE A 27 -3.99 10.10 -28.35
CA PHE A 27 -2.78 9.40 -28.72
C PHE A 27 -1.85 10.37 -29.45
N ALA A 28 -0.62 10.48 -28.97
CA ALA A 28 0.35 11.45 -29.50
C ALA A 28 1.69 10.78 -29.83
N GLU A 29 2.38 11.31 -30.83
CA GLU A 29 3.74 10.91 -31.16
C GLU A 29 4.62 12.12 -31.45
N VAL A 30 5.91 11.96 -31.16
CA VAL A 30 6.96 12.82 -31.68
C VAL A 30 7.26 12.37 -33.10
N ASP A 31 7.07 13.28 -34.05
CA ASP A 31 7.48 13.09 -35.44
C ASP A 31 8.95 13.46 -35.58
N TYR A 32 9.80 12.45 -35.76
CA TYR A 32 11.25 12.58 -35.92
C TYR A 32 11.68 12.94 -37.36
N GLY A 33 10.78 12.82 -38.34
CA GLY A 33 11.05 13.11 -39.75
C GLY A 33 11.62 14.52 -39.98
N PRO A 34 11.00 15.59 -39.43
CA PRO A 34 11.52 16.96 -39.53
C PRO A 34 12.92 17.19 -38.96
N CYS A 35 13.45 16.28 -38.14
CA CYS A 35 14.82 16.37 -37.61
C CYS A 35 15.82 15.48 -38.35
N GLY A 36 15.37 14.71 -39.34
CA GLY A 36 16.21 13.71 -40.01
C GLY A 36 16.69 12.60 -39.08
N GLU A 37 15.93 12.33 -38.01
CA GLU A 37 16.26 11.32 -36.99
C GLU A 37 15.42 10.06 -37.20
N SER A 38 15.97 8.89 -36.87
CA SER A 38 15.19 7.65 -36.80
C SER A 38 14.41 7.57 -35.50
N ASP A 39 13.17 7.10 -35.54
CA ASP A 39 12.34 6.87 -34.35
C ASP A 39 12.93 5.76 -33.47
N PRO A 40 13.47 6.08 -32.27
CA PRO A 40 14.07 5.08 -31.39
C PRO A 40 13.06 4.03 -30.90
N TYR A 41 11.77 4.38 -30.89
CA TYR A 41 10.71 3.49 -30.44
C TYR A 41 10.53 2.29 -31.38
N GLU A 42 10.56 2.53 -32.70
CA GLU A 42 10.36 1.47 -33.70
C GLU A 42 11.51 0.45 -33.67
N ALA A 43 12.74 0.88 -33.33
CA ALA A 43 13.87 -0.02 -33.18
C ALA A 43 13.71 -1.02 -32.01
N ILE A 44 12.96 -0.66 -30.96
CA ILE A 44 12.82 -1.44 -29.72
C ILE A 44 11.54 -2.26 -29.72
N TYR A 45 10.43 -1.63 -30.09
CA TYR A 45 9.10 -2.20 -29.99
C TYR A 45 8.48 -2.53 -31.35
N GLY A 46 9.21 -2.27 -32.45
CA GLY A 46 8.69 -2.43 -33.80
C GLY A 46 7.50 -1.50 -34.10
N ARG A 47 6.66 -1.93 -35.04
CA ARG A 47 5.40 -1.26 -35.40
C ARG A 47 4.26 -1.65 -34.47
N ALA A 48 4.43 -1.36 -33.19
CA ALA A 48 3.43 -1.75 -32.20
C ALA A 48 2.10 -0.99 -32.36
N TRP A 49 2.15 0.24 -32.89
CA TRP A 49 0.96 0.97 -33.35
C TRP A 49 0.73 0.72 -34.85
N PRO A 50 -0.53 0.62 -35.31
CA PRO A 50 -0.81 0.36 -36.70
C PRO A 50 -0.37 1.52 -37.60
N VAL A 51 -0.03 1.20 -38.84
CA VAL A 51 0.27 2.18 -39.90
C VAL A 51 -0.88 2.17 -40.89
N GLY A 52 -1.48 3.33 -41.14
CA GLY A 52 -2.56 3.53 -42.10
C GLY A 52 -2.11 3.43 -43.57
N PRO A 53 -3.06 3.44 -44.52
CA PRO A 53 -2.76 3.36 -45.96
C PRO A 53 -1.90 4.50 -46.50
N ASP A 54 -1.91 5.65 -45.83
CA ASP A 54 -1.11 6.84 -46.09
C ASP A 54 0.33 6.74 -45.52
N GLY A 55 0.70 5.59 -44.96
CA GLY A 55 2.03 5.35 -44.38
C GLY A 55 2.19 5.97 -42.99
N HIS A 56 1.11 6.44 -42.38
CA HIS A 56 1.13 7.16 -41.13
C HIS A 56 0.63 6.34 -39.96
N ILE A 57 1.27 6.49 -38.79
CA ILE A 57 0.82 5.84 -37.55
C ILE A 57 -0.62 6.28 -37.24
N VAL A 58 -1.49 5.31 -36.96
CA VAL A 58 -2.88 5.52 -36.55
C VAL A 58 -3.07 5.06 -35.11
N VAL A 59 -4.22 5.42 -34.53
CA VAL A 59 -4.56 5.08 -33.14
C VAL A 59 -4.50 3.55 -32.92
N PRO A 60 -4.00 3.06 -31.77
CA PRO A 60 -3.97 1.63 -31.46
C PRO A 60 -5.35 0.96 -31.57
N PHE A 61 -5.38 -0.27 -32.09
CA PHE A 61 -6.63 -1.01 -32.30
C PHE A 61 -7.38 -1.31 -30.98
N ASP A 62 -6.66 -1.35 -29.86
CA ASP A 62 -7.18 -1.61 -28.52
C ASP A 62 -7.60 -0.33 -27.77
N ALA A 63 -7.49 0.85 -28.38
CA ALA A 63 -7.94 2.11 -27.77
C ALA A 63 -9.39 2.09 -27.25
N PRO A 64 -10.39 1.50 -27.96
CA PRO A 64 -11.76 1.39 -27.43
C PRO A 64 -11.89 0.57 -26.15
N ARG A 65 -10.91 -0.29 -25.83
CA ARG A 65 -10.93 -1.15 -24.64
C ARG A 65 -10.53 -0.41 -23.36
N LEU A 66 -10.01 0.81 -23.46
CA LEU A 66 -9.63 1.60 -22.29
C LEU A 66 -10.83 2.07 -21.47
N LEU A 67 -11.84 2.66 -22.13
CA LEU A 67 -12.97 3.33 -21.48
C LEU A 67 -14.28 3.02 -22.20
N ASP A 68 -15.35 2.85 -21.45
CA ASP A 68 -16.70 2.90 -22.00
C ASP A 68 -17.07 4.35 -22.34
N ALA A 69 -17.62 4.59 -23.54
CA ALA A 69 -18.13 5.91 -23.92
C ALA A 69 -19.47 6.23 -23.23
N TYR A 70 -20.26 5.18 -22.99
CA TYR A 70 -21.58 5.25 -22.38
C TYR A 70 -21.75 4.03 -21.49
N LEU A 71 -22.48 4.20 -20.40
CA LEU A 71 -22.80 3.13 -19.48
C LEU A 71 -24.23 3.35 -18.97
N ALA A 72 -25.16 2.46 -19.32
CA ALA A 72 -26.50 2.50 -18.74
C ALA A 72 -26.46 1.94 -17.30
N PRO A 73 -27.43 2.29 -16.43
CA PRO A 73 -27.44 1.82 -15.04
C PRO A 73 -27.42 0.29 -14.86
N THR A 74 -27.90 -0.46 -15.86
CA THR A 74 -27.95 -1.93 -15.86
C THR A 74 -26.75 -2.59 -16.53
N ASP A 75 -25.87 -1.80 -17.16
CA ASP A 75 -24.77 -2.33 -17.94
C ASP A 75 -23.60 -2.72 -17.03
N THR A 76 -22.93 -3.81 -17.40
CA THR A 76 -21.63 -4.15 -16.83
C THR A 76 -20.54 -3.43 -17.61
N PRO A 77 -19.70 -2.60 -16.98
CA PRO A 77 -18.58 -1.93 -17.65
C PRO A 77 -17.66 -2.89 -18.39
N GLN A 78 -17.26 -2.52 -19.60
CA GLN A 78 -16.36 -3.30 -20.47
C GLN A 78 -14.99 -2.65 -20.58
N GLY A 79 -14.93 -1.32 -20.60
CA GLY A 79 -13.68 -0.56 -20.61
C GLY A 79 -12.84 -0.89 -19.38
N LEU A 80 -11.55 -1.17 -19.58
CA LEU A 80 -10.61 -1.57 -18.52
C LEU A 80 -10.63 -0.57 -17.36
N LEU A 81 -10.48 0.72 -17.67
CA LEU A 81 -10.42 1.78 -16.68
C LEU A 81 -11.80 2.01 -16.05
N THR A 82 -12.84 2.14 -16.89
CA THR A 82 -14.23 2.32 -16.43
C THR A 82 -14.60 1.25 -15.40
N ALA A 83 -14.33 -0.01 -15.74
CA ALA A 83 -14.66 -1.13 -14.89
C ALA A 83 -13.82 -1.19 -13.61
N THR A 84 -12.53 -0.86 -13.65
CA THR A 84 -11.69 -0.83 -12.44
C THR A 84 -12.17 0.21 -11.44
N TYR A 85 -12.47 1.44 -11.87
CA TYR A 85 -12.99 2.49 -10.98
C TYR A 85 -14.41 2.19 -10.49
N TRP A 86 -15.23 1.59 -11.35
CA TRP A 86 -16.57 1.14 -11.00
C TRP A 86 -16.52 0.02 -9.94
N GLU A 87 -15.68 -1.00 -10.10
CA GLU A 87 -15.51 -2.08 -9.12
C GLU A 87 -14.93 -1.56 -7.80
N ALA A 88 -13.93 -0.67 -7.86
CA ALA A 88 -13.33 -0.05 -6.68
C ALA A 88 -14.37 0.68 -5.82
N SER A 89 -15.32 1.38 -6.45
CA SER A 89 -16.30 2.26 -5.80
C SER A 89 -17.71 1.69 -5.66
N PHE A 90 -17.95 0.45 -6.11
CA PHE A 90 -19.29 -0.12 -6.29
C PHE A 90 -20.21 0.74 -7.16
N GLY A 91 -19.66 1.29 -8.24
CA GLY A 91 -20.37 2.14 -9.20
C GLY A 91 -20.71 3.54 -8.69
N GLN A 92 -20.25 3.92 -7.49
CA GLN A 92 -20.45 5.28 -6.99
C GLN A 92 -19.61 6.31 -7.73
N PHE A 93 -18.46 5.89 -8.26
CA PHE A 93 -17.60 6.70 -9.10
C PHE A 93 -17.39 5.98 -10.44
N VAL A 94 -17.72 6.68 -11.53
CA VAL A 94 -17.69 6.13 -12.89
C VAL A 94 -16.79 6.99 -13.76
N VAL A 95 -15.79 6.36 -14.38
CA VAL A 95 -14.93 7.02 -15.36
C VAL A 95 -15.36 6.58 -16.75
N LEU A 96 -15.98 7.48 -17.50
CA LEU A 96 -16.29 7.27 -18.91
C LEU A 96 -15.33 8.08 -19.77
N GLY A 97 -15.34 7.82 -21.07
CA GLY A 97 -14.55 8.63 -21.97
C GLY A 97 -14.52 8.10 -23.37
N ASP A 98 -13.89 8.88 -24.23
CA ASP A 98 -13.67 8.51 -25.62
C ASP A 98 -12.33 9.06 -26.08
N TYR A 99 -11.89 8.63 -27.24
CA TYR A 99 -10.59 9.04 -27.77
C TYR A 99 -10.72 9.89 -29.03
N TRP A 100 -9.72 10.74 -29.24
CA TRP A 100 -9.52 11.43 -30.51
C TRP A 100 -9.10 10.43 -31.59
N PRO A 101 -9.79 10.34 -32.75
CA PRO A 101 -9.59 9.26 -33.71
C PRO A 101 -8.28 9.32 -34.51
N GLN A 102 -7.49 10.40 -34.37
CA GLN A 102 -6.21 10.57 -35.05
C GLN A 102 -5.07 10.63 -34.05
N VAL A 103 -3.86 10.25 -34.48
CA VAL A 103 -2.66 10.47 -33.67
C VAL A 103 -2.22 11.92 -33.84
N VAL A 104 -2.04 12.63 -32.73
CA VAL A 104 -1.51 13.99 -32.72
C VAL A 104 0.01 13.95 -32.89
N ARG A 105 0.51 14.64 -33.92
CA ARG A 105 1.93 14.60 -34.29
C ARG A 105 2.63 15.88 -33.90
N VAL A 106 3.55 15.76 -32.96
CA VAL A 106 4.37 16.89 -32.51
C VAL A 106 5.72 16.85 -33.24
N PRO A 107 6.05 17.86 -34.05
CA PRO A 107 7.35 17.91 -34.71
C PRO A 107 8.49 17.92 -33.69
N CYS A 108 9.48 17.04 -33.88
CA CYS A 108 10.64 16.92 -32.99
C CYS A 108 11.40 18.24 -32.77
N HIS A 109 11.37 19.18 -33.73
CA HIS A 109 12.05 20.48 -33.59
C HIS A 109 11.32 21.44 -32.62
N TRP A 110 10.10 21.12 -32.18
CA TRP A 110 9.43 21.82 -31.07
C TRP A 110 9.94 21.34 -29.70
N LEU A 111 10.69 20.24 -29.67
CA LEU A 111 11.18 19.59 -28.47
C LEU A 111 12.72 19.68 -28.39
N PRO A 112 13.31 20.23 -27.33
CA PRO A 112 14.75 20.15 -27.10
C PRO A 112 15.15 18.69 -26.86
N ARG A 113 16.35 18.32 -27.31
CA ARG A 113 16.93 17.01 -27.00
C ARG A 113 17.37 16.98 -25.54
N GLY A 114 16.94 15.95 -24.79
CA GLY A 114 17.36 15.74 -23.39
C GLY A 114 16.82 16.76 -22.39
N GLY A 115 15.76 17.50 -22.75
CA GLY A 115 15.09 18.44 -21.86
C GLY A 115 14.07 17.77 -20.94
N THR A 116 13.56 18.53 -19.98
CA THR A 116 12.40 18.17 -19.15
C THR A 116 11.20 19.01 -19.54
N TYR A 117 10.01 18.43 -19.45
CA TYR A 117 8.73 19.14 -19.66
C TYR A 117 7.90 19.09 -18.40
N SER A 118 7.06 20.10 -18.20
CA SER A 118 5.94 20.05 -17.28
C SER A 118 4.69 19.51 -17.98
N LEU A 119 3.73 18.99 -17.22
CA LEU A 119 2.44 18.55 -17.75
C LEU A 119 1.75 19.64 -18.59
N ALA A 120 1.76 20.89 -18.15
CA ALA A 120 1.13 22.00 -18.88
C ALA A 120 1.80 22.24 -20.24
N GLU A 121 3.13 22.09 -20.33
CA GLU A 121 3.86 22.20 -21.60
C GLU A 121 3.55 21.03 -22.53
N GLU A 122 3.43 19.79 -22.02
CA GLU A 122 3.00 18.65 -22.84
C GLU A 122 1.58 18.81 -23.39
N VAL A 123 0.65 19.30 -22.57
CA VAL A 123 -0.70 19.65 -23.02
C VAL A 123 -0.64 20.72 -24.11
N ASN A 124 0.11 21.81 -23.89
CA ASN A 124 0.26 22.88 -24.89
C ASN A 124 0.84 22.37 -26.22
N LEU A 125 1.80 21.44 -26.18
CA LEU A 125 2.36 20.83 -27.39
C LEU A 125 1.30 20.05 -28.18
N VAL A 126 0.52 19.22 -27.50
CA VAL A 126 -0.57 18.46 -28.11
C VAL A 126 -1.64 19.38 -28.68
N LEU A 127 -2.06 20.41 -27.94
CA LEU A 127 -3.07 21.37 -28.41
C LEU A 127 -2.57 22.21 -29.59
N ARG A 128 -1.28 22.58 -29.60
CA ARG A 128 -0.67 23.31 -30.73
C ARG A 128 -0.56 22.45 -31.98
N ALA A 129 -0.33 21.14 -31.82
CA ALA A 129 -0.28 20.17 -32.90
C ALA A 129 -1.66 19.60 -33.27
N TRP A 130 -2.74 20.12 -32.68
CA TRP A 130 -4.06 19.55 -32.86
C TRP A 130 -4.49 19.60 -34.34
N PRO A 131 -4.97 18.50 -34.94
CA PRO A 131 -5.40 18.50 -36.32
C PRO A 131 -6.56 19.46 -36.57
N GLU A 132 -6.54 20.17 -37.70
CA GLU A 132 -7.66 21.01 -38.12
C GLU A 132 -8.92 20.17 -38.39
N GLY A 133 -10.09 20.70 -38.04
CA GLY A 133 -11.37 20.07 -38.33
C GLY A 133 -12.38 20.18 -37.19
N PRO A 134 -13.60 19.64 -37.39
CA PRO A 134 -14.62 19.62 -36.35
C PRO A 134 -14.20 18.71 -35.20
N PHE A 135 -14.51 19.11 -33.97
CA PHE A 135 -14.32 18.26 -32.80
C PHE A 135 -15.30 17.08 -32.86
N ARG A 136 -14.76 15.88 -33.08
CA ARG A 136 -15.51 14.62 -33.08
C ARG A 136 -14.65 13.51 -32.49
N THR A 137 -15.09 12.93 -31.38
CA THR A 137 -14.45 11.75 -30.81
C THR A 137 -14.79 10.51 -31.63
N ALA A 138 -14.00 9.44 -31.47
CA ALA A 138 -14.10 8.24 -32.29
C ALA A 138 -15.48 7.57 -32.27
N ARG A 139 -16.16 7.58 -31.12
CA ARG A 139 -17.51 7.03 -30.91
C ARG A 139 -18.60 8.11 -30.86
N GLY A 140 -18.26 9.36 -31.20
CA GLY A 140 -19.22 10.46 -31.34
C GLY A 140 -19.84 10.92 -30.02
N VAL A 141 -19.08 10.89 -28.92
CA VAL A 141 -19.50 11.44 -27.63
C VAL A 141 -19.63 12.97 -27.77
N PRO A 142 -20.77 13.57 -27.35
CA PRO A 142 -20.96 15.01 -27.42
C PRO A 142 -19.96 15.73 -26.50
N TRP A 143 -19.43 16.86 -26.94
CA TRP A 143 -18.38 17.58 -26.19
C TRP A 143 -18.84 18.00 -24.79
N GLN A 144 -20.13 18.27 -24.60
CA GLN A 144 -20.74 18.61 -23.31
C GLN A 144 -20.58 17.50 -22.26
N ALA A 145 -20.38 16.25 -22.69
CA ALA A 145 -20.11 15.17 -21.76
C ALA A 145 -18.76 15.36 -21.05
N PHE A 146 -17.79 16.00 -21.70
CA PHE A 146 -16.44 16.26 -21.18
C PHE A 146 -16.28 17.62 -20.48
N ASP A 147 -17.39 18.36 -20.35
CA ASP A 147 -17.46 19.63 -19.62
C ASP A 147 -18.63 19.55 -18.62
N ARG A 148 -18.39 18.86 -17.51
CA ARG A 148 -19.41 18.61 -16.48
C ARG A 148 -19.02 19.19 -15.14
N TRP A 149 -17.75 19.52 -14.92
CA TRP A 149 -17.24 19.91 -13.63
C TRP A 149 -16.40 21.19 -13.72
N GLN A 150 -16.57 22.05 -12.72
CA GLN A 150 -15.65 23.17 -12.48
C GLN A 150 -14.64 22.73 -11.42
N LEU A 151 -13.46 22.33 -11.88
CA LEU A 151 -12.34 21.82 -11.08
C LEU A 151 -11.32 22.93 -10.76
N LEU A 152 -11.41 24.08 -11.44
CA LEU A 152 -10.60 25.27 -11.20
C LEU A 152 -11.35 26.42 -10.48
N PRO A 153 -10.66 27.19 -9.61
CA PRO A 153 -9.34 26.89 -9.05
C PRO A 153 -9.42 25.61 -8.19
N GLN A 154 -8.27 24.95 -8.00
CA GLN A 154 -8.22 23.69 -7.26
C GLN A 154 -8.82 23.83 -5.85
N GLN A 155 -9.79 22.97 -5.55
CA GLN A 155 -10.47 22.92 -4.26
C GLN A 155 -10.38 21.51 -3.65
N ALA A 156 -9.18 21.18 -3.16
CA ALA A 156 -8.86 19.90 -2.55
C ALA A 156 -9.80 19.56 -1.39
N GLY A 157 -10.50 18.42 -1.47
CA GLY A 157 -11.42 17.94 -0.43
C GLY A 157 -12.71 18.74 -0.28
N LEU A 158 -13.02 19.68 -1.18
CA LEU A 158 -14.31 20.37 -1.16
C LEU A 158 -15.24 19.79 -2.24
N PRO A 159 -16.57 19.85 -2.05
CA PRO A 159 -17.52 19.40 -3.06
C PRO A 159 -17.26 20.09 -4.40
N LYS A 160 -17.15 19.30 -5.48
CA LYS A 160 -16.91 19.84 -6.83
C LYS A 160 -18.20 20.40 -7.42
N LYS A 161 -18.11 21.56 -8.06
CA LYS A 161 -19.26 22.22 -8.69
C LYS A 161 -19.51 21.62 -10.07
N ARG A 162 -20.78 21.48 -10.45
CA ARG A 162 -21.13 21.13 -11.82
C ARG A 162 -21.05 22.33 -12.74
N THR A 163 -20.68 22.09 -13.99
CA THR A 163 -20.84 23.05 -15.08
C THR A 163 -22.34 23.42 -15.21
N PRO A 164 -22.70 24.71 -15.37
CA PRO A 164 -24.09 25.13 -15.46
C PRO A 164 -24.75 24.56 -16.73
N SER A 165 -26.02 24.16 -16.63
CA SER A 165 -26.80 23.69 -17.79
C SER A 165 -27.30 24.83 -18.70
N SER A 166 -27.21 26.08 -18.23
CA SER A 166 -27.67 27.29 -18.92
C SER A 166 -26.47 28.09 -19.42
N PRO A 167 -26.57 28.79 -20.58
CA PRO A 167 -25.51 29.65 -21.08
C PRO A 167 -25.39 30.88 -20.19
N ASP A 168 -24.67 30.74 -19.09
CA ASP A 168 -24.01 31.89 -18.50
C ASP A 168 -23.07 32.45 -19.59
N PRO A 169 -23.32 33.68 -20.11
CA PRO A 169 -22.53 34.24 -21.19
C PRO A 169 -21.07 34.47 -20.79
N GLU A 170 -20.74 34.44 -19.50
CA GLU A 170 -19.37 34.55 -19.00
C GLU A 170 -18.67 33.18 -18.91
N TYR A 171 -19.43 32.08 -18.94
CA TYR A 171 -18.87 30.74 -18.87
C TYR A 171 -18.26 30.33 -20.21
N LYS A 172 -16.96 30.01 -20.18
CA LYS A 172 -16.23 29.45 -21.31
C LYS A 172 -16.08 27.94 -21.09
N PRO A 173 -16.65 27.08 -21.96
CA PRO A 173 -16.51 25.64 -21.84
C PRO A 173 -15.06 25.19 -21.68
N ARG A 174 -14.82 24.29 -20.72
CA ARG A 174 -13.50 23.71 -20.44
C ARG A 174 -13.57 22.19 -20.48
N LEU A 175 -12.49 21.58 -20.93
CA LEU A 175 -12.33 20.13 -20.87
C LEU A 175 -11.99 19.73 -19.43
N ASP A 176 -12.86 18.94 -18.79
CA ASP A 176 -12.69 18.45 -17.43
C ASP A 176 -11.34 17.71 -17.27
N GLY A 177 -11.07 16.77 -18.18
CA GLY A 177 -9.88 15.90 -18.12
C GLY A 177 -9.37 15.48 -19.50
N LEU A 178 -8.09 15.78 -19.76
CA LEU A 178 -7.33 15.34 -20.94
C LEU A 178 -6.32 14.26 -20.57
N PHE A 179 -6.33 13.14 -21.26
CA PHE A 179 -5.37 12.06 -21.04
C PHE A 179 -4.52 11.81 -22.28
N ILE A 180 -3.20 12.05 -22.17
CA ILE A 180 -2.27 11.96 -23.30
C ILE A 180 -1.49 10.64 -23.20
N ILE A 181 -1.52 9.85 -24.26
CA ILE A 181 -0.72 8.63 -24.40
C ILE A 181 0.31 8.85 -25.50
N TRP A 182 1.55 9.04 -25.09
CA TRP A 182 2.69 9.22 -25.97
C TRP A 182 3.25 7.88 -26.44
N ARG A 183 3.44 7.75 -27.74
CA ARG A 183 4.20 6.64 -28.32
C ARG A 183 5.67 6.73 -27.91
N ASN A 184 6.34 7.86 -28.15
CA ASN A 184 7.81 7.92 -28.16
C ASN A 184 8.43 9.19 -27.53
N LEU A 185 7.66 9.96 -26.74
CA LEU A 185 8.14 11.22 -26.13
C LEU A 185 9.37 11.02 -25.23
N ALA A 186 9.37 10.01 -24.35
CA ALA A 186 10.45 9.83 -23.38
C ALA A 186 11.84 9.73 -24.02
N TYR A 187 11.94 9.12 -25.20
CA TYR A 187 13.21 9.01 -25.93
C TYR A 187 13.72 10.38 -26.39
N ARG A 188 12.83 11.30 -26.79
CA ARG A 188 13.21 12.67 -27.12
C ARG A 188 13.74 13.42 -25.90
N LEU A 189 13.18 13.11 -24.73
CA LEU A 189 13.58 13.67 -23.44
C LEU A 189 14.84 13.00 -22.85
N GLY A 190 15.50 12.10 -23.60
CA GLY A 190 16.80 11.54 -23.23
C GLY A 190 16.74 10.17 -22.53
N ALA A 191 15.56 9.56 -22.43
CA ALA A 191 15.44 8.18 -21.99
C ALA A 191 16.30 7.24 -22.84
N GLN A 192 17.04 6.33 -22.20
CA GLN A 192 17.86 5.34 -22.89
C GLN A 192 17.08 4.01 -23.06
N PRO A 193 17.19 3.34 -24.23
CA PRO A 193 16.65 2.00 -24.43
C PRO A 193 17.34 0.92 -23.57
N PRO A 194 16.61 -0.10 -23.07
CA PRO A 194 15.15 -0.19 -23.00
C PRO A 194 14.62 0.72 -21.88
N PHE A 195 13.59 1.53 -22.18
CA PHE A 195 13.01 2.43 -21.19
C PHE A 195 11.78 1.81 -20.52
N ALA A 196 11.53 2.15 -19.25
CA ALA A 196 10.40 1.65 -18.50
C ALA A 196 9.07 2.20 -19.07
N CYS A 197 8.08 1.31 -19.19
CA CYS A 197 6.70 1.66 -19.56
C CYS A 197 6.07 2.63 -18.55
N ASN A 198 5.06 3.41 -18.98
CA ASN A 198 4.22 4.22 -18.09
C ASN A 198 4.95 5.36 -17.37
N TYR A 199 6.00 5.91 -17.97
CA TYR A 199 6.63 7.12 -17.45
C TYR A 199 5.79 8.34 -17.81
N GLY A 200 5.58 9.24 -16.86
CA GLY A 200 4.78 10.43 -17.12
C GLY A 200 4.32 11.18 -15.89
N PHE A 201 3.23 11.93 -16.06
CA PHE A 201 2.63 12.82 -15.08
C PHE A 201 1.26 12.35 -14.66
N GLY A 202 1.12 12.13 -13.35
CA GLY A 202 -0.12 12.02 -12.59
C GLY A 202 -1.23 12.95 -13.04
N LEU A 203 -2.50 12.55 -12.80
CA LEU A 203 -3.60 13.45 -13.06
C LEU A 203 -3.46 14.68 -12.16
N TRP A 204 -3.29 15.84 -12.79
CA TRP A 204 -3.05 17.10 -12.10
C TRP A 204 -3.79 18.27 -12.74
N SER A 205 -3.97 19.34 -11.97
CA SER A 205 -4.48 20.62 -12.47
C SER A 205 -3.42 21.26 -13.37
N CYS A 206 -3.75 21.54 -14.63
CA CYS A 206 -2.81 22.17 -15.57
C CYS A 206 -3.19 23.61 -15.95
N ASP A 207 -4.47 24.00 -15.80
CA ASP A 207 -5.03 25.33 -16.15
C ASP A 207 -4.47 25.89 -17.48
N VAL A 208 -4.59 25.07 -18.53
CA VAL A 208 -4.14 25.45 -19.87
C VAL A 208 -5.28 26.18 -20.57
N ASN A 209 -5.11 27.48 -20.81
CA ASN A 209 -6.10 28.37 -21.42
C ASN A 209 -6.03 28.42 -22.96
N VAL A 210 -5.53 27.34 -23.61
CA VAL A 210 -5.49 27.22 -25.07
C VAL A 210 -6.78 26.55 -25.55
N PRO A 211 -7.56 27.19 -26.44
CA PRO A 211 -8.81 26.62 -26.94
C PRO A 211 -8.62 25.28 -27.66
N LEU A 212 -9.57 24.37 -27.45
CA LEU A 212 -9.64 23.08 -28.14
C LEU A 212 -11.06 22.87 -28.69
N GLY A 213 -11.28 23.15 -29.97
CA GLY A 213 -12.60 23.03 -30.60
C GLY A 213 -13.68 23.77 -29.80
N PRO A 214 -14.69 23.09 -29.22
CA PRO A 214 -15.74 23.72 -28.42
C PRO A 214 -15.28 24.21 -27.03
N PHE A 215 -14.15 23.70 -26.52
CA PHE A 215 -13.60 24.07 -25.22
C PHE A 215 -12.82 25.39 -25.31
N THR A 216 -13.53 26.51 -25.40
CA THR A 216 -12.94 27.85 -25.57
C THR A 216 -12.21 28.37 -24.32
N GLY A 217 -12.46 27.78 -23.15
CA GLY A 217 -11.73 28.05 -21.92
C GLY A 217 -10.52 27.14 -21.72
N GLY A 218 -10.30 26.15 -22.59
CA GLY A 218 -9.14 25.26 -22.56
C GLY A 218 -9.34 24.00 -21.71
N VAL A 219 -8.31 23.57 -20.98
CA VAL A 219 -8.25 22.29 -20.25
C VAL A 219 -8.08 22.55 -18.75
N GLU A 220 -8.83 21.84 -17.91
CA GLU A 220 -8.75 21.97 -16.45
C GLU A 220 -7.72 21.02 -15.84
N THR A 221 -7.89 19.72 -16.07
CA THR A 221 -6.98 18.69 -15.59
C THR A 221 -6.41 17.88 -16.74
N ALA A 222 -5.19 17.38 -16.56
CA ALA A 222 -4.57 16.53 -17.54
C ALA A 222 -3.69 15.46 -16.89
N SER A 223 -3.40 14.43 -17.67
CA SER A 223 -2.39 13.43 -17.35
C SER A 223 -1.69 13.00 -18.63
N SER A 224 -0.46 12.51 -18.54
CA SER A 224 0.34 12.21 -19.71
C SER A 224 1.35 11.09 -19.45
N TYR A 225 1.39 10.05 -20.30
CA TYR A 225 2.31 8.90 -20.14
C TYR A 225 2.83 8.36 -21.45
N THR A 226 3.95 7.66 -21.38
CA THR A 226 4.41 6.79 -22.45
C THR A 226 3.75 5.40 -22.44
N THR A 227 3.48 4.85 -23.62
CA THR A 227 2.97 3.48 -23.79
C THR A 227 4.08 2.46 -24.10
N CYS A 228 3.86 1.23 -23.66
CA CYS A 228 4.51 0.05 -24.22
C CYS A 228 3.57 -0.71 -25.16
N GLN A 229 3.86 -0.60 -26.44
CA GLN A 229 3.25 -1.31 -27.56
C GLN A 229 1.79 -0.97 -27.87
N THR A 230 0.89 -0.95 -26.90
CA THR A 230 -0.57 -0.86 -27.15
C THR A 230 -1.25 0.18 -26.24
N ALA A 231 -2.51 0.51 -26.49
CA ALA A 231 -3.26 1.41 -25.60
C ALA A 231 -3.41 0.79 -24.20
N GLU A 232 -3.77 -0.49 -24.11
CA GLU A 232 -3.84 -1.23 -22.83
C GLU A 232 -2.50 -1.27 -22.11
N GLY A 233 -1.38 -1.21 -22.84
CA GLY A 233 -0.06 -1.13 -22.23
C GLY A 233 0.24 0.14 -21.45
N ALA A 234 -0.47 1.23 -21.76
CA ALA A 234 -0.45 2.47 -20.99
C ALA A 234 -1.43 2.46 -19.79
N ALA A 235 -2.33 1.48 -19.71
CA ALA A 235 -3.42 1.47 -18.74
C ALA A 235 -2.91 1.30 -17.30
N ILE A 236 -1.72 0.73 -17.08
CA ILE A 236 -1.17 0.58 -15.73
C ILE A 236 -0.78 1.94 -15.16
N GLY A 237 -0.08 2.75 -15.95
CA GLY A 237 0.23 4.13 -15.59
C GLY A 237 -1.06 4.89 -15.33
N PHE A 238 -2.02 4.78 -16.25
CA PHE A 238 -3.34 5.37 -16.08
C PHE A 238 -3.95 4.99 -14.73
N LEU A 239 -4.06 3.70 -14.42
CA LEU A 239 -4.75 3.22 -13.23
C LEU A 239 -4.13 3.80 -11.96
N VAL A 240 -2.82 3.70 -11.80
CA VAL A 240 -2.15 4.19 -10.58
C VAL A 240 -2.25 5.69 -10.44
N GLU A 241 -2.11 6.40 -11.55
CA GLU A 241 -1.80 7.81 -11.50
C GLU A 241 -3.03 8.71 -11.68
N PHE A 242 -4.09 8.21 -12.29
CA PHE A 242 -5.38 8.88 -12.28
C PHE A 242 -5.96 8.95 -10.86
N PHE A 243 -5.61 8.01 -9.98
CA PHE A 243 -5.95 8.06 -8.57
C PHE A 243 -5.37 9.28 -7.84
N HIS A 244 -4.35 9.97 -8.36
CA HIS A 244 -3.92 11.25 -7.81
C HIS A 244 -5.05 12.29 -7.82
N GLY A 245 -5.91 12.27 -8.83
CA GLY A 245 -7.07 13.16 -8.90
C GLY A 245 -8.12 12.89 -7.82
N LEU A 246 -8.16 11.68 -7.26
CA LEU A 246 -9.11 11.33 -6.20
C LEU A 246 -8.48 11.45 -4.82
N TYR A 247 -7.35 10.78 -4.60
CA TYR A 247 -6.76 10.63 -3.27
C TYR A 247 -5.85 11.77 -2.88
N GLY A 248 -5.17 12.44 -3.83
CA GLY A 248 -4.18 13.48 -3.56
C GLY A 248 -2.85 13.24 -4.25
N GLY A 249 -1.90 14.17 -4.10
CA GLY A 249 -0.55 14.07 -4.70
C GLY A 249 0.33 12.99 -4.06
N ASN A 250 1.65 13.13 -4.19
CA ASN A 250 2.65 12.13 -3.72
C ASN A 250 2.52 11.73 -2.24
N HIS A 251 1.95 12.57 -1.38
CA HIS A 251 1.69 12.25 0.02
C HIS A 251 0.59 11.17 0.24
N TRP A 252 -0.09 10.74 -0.82
CA TRP A 252 -1.10 9.67 -0.80
C TRP A 252 -0.62 8.31 -1.28
N HIS A 253 0.65 8.20 -1.60
CA HIS A 253 1.29 6.93 -1.84
C HIS A 253 1.13 6.05 -0.59
N THR A 254 0.27 5.03 -0.64
CA THR A 254 -0.21 4.33 0.57
C THR A 254 0.78 3.31 1.13
N ALA A 255 1.56 2.67 0.26
CA ALA A 255 2.54 1.64 0.60
C ALA A 255 3.91 1.89 -0.08
N GLY A 256 4.06 2.95 -0.88
CA GLY A 256 5.37 3.34 -1.45
C GLY A 256 5.30 4.37 -2.57
N GLY A 257 6.45 4.97 -2.90
CA GLY A 257 6.70 5.86 -4.04
C GLY A 257 7.21 7.25 -3.62
N ALA A 258 6.88 8.32 -4.35
CA ALA A 258 7.40 9.66 -4.06
C ALA A 258 6.78 10.28 -2.79
N GLY A 259 7.52 11.14 -2.08
CA GLY A 259 7.04 11.89 -0.90
C GLY A 259 7.71 11.50 0.42
N LEU A 260 7.29 12.16 1.52
CA LEU A 260 7.65 11.81 2.90
C LEU A 260 6.74 10.69 3.40
N HIS A 261 7.31 9.70 4.09
CA HIS A 261 6.59 8.47 4.46
C HIS A 261 6.60 8.18 5.95
N THR A 262 5.69 7.31 6.40
CA THR A 262 5.56 6.90 7.81
C THR A 262 6.60 5.86 8.24
N PHE A 263 7.16 5.11 7.30
CA PHE A 263 8.09 4.01 7.58
C PHE A 263 9.52 4.34 7.09
N PRO A 264 10.56 3.81 7.78
CA PRO A 264 11.95 4.11 7.45
C PRO A 264 12.36 3.53 6.11
N PHE A 265 11.73 2.43 5.71
CA PHE A 265 11.86 1.82 4.39
C PHE A 265 10.51 1.91 3.70
N LEU A 266 10.52 1.91 2.38
CA LEU A 266 9.27 1.78 1.67
C LEU A 266 8.85 0.31 1.70
N PRO A 267 7.62 0.00 2.14
CA PRO A 267 7.00 -1.23 1.69
C PRO A 267 7.06 -1.27 0.16
N VAL A 268 7.13 -2.46 -0.40
CA VAL A 268 7.09 -2.58 -1.84
C VAL A 268 5.72 -2.04 -2.26
N ALA A 269 5.73 -0.93 -3.00
CA ALA A 269 4.53 -0.23 -3.43
C ALA A 269 3.55 -1.17 -4.15
N ARG A 270 4.08 -2.25 -4.72
CA ARG A 270 3.47 -3.15 -5.71
C ARG A 270 2.64 -4.27 -5.08
N GLY A 271 1.78 -3.96 -4.10
CA GLY A 271 1.05 -5.00 -3.34
C GLY A 271 -0.42 -4.72 -2.97
N LEU A 272 -0.71 -3.55 -2.39
CA LEU A 272 -1.83 -3.48 -1.42
C LEU A 272 -2.83 -2.34 -1.60
N SER A 273 -2.72 -1.49 -2.62
CA SER A 273 -3.73 -0.44 -2.81
C SER A 273 -3.87 -0.05 -4.26
N VAL A 274 -4.90 0.76 -4.52
CA VAL A 274 -5.14 1.45 -5.78
C VAL A 274 -3.91 2.15 -6.38
N GLN A 275 -3.04 2.77 -5.57
CA GLN A 275 -1.81 3.45 -6.05
C GLN A 275 -0.59 2.52 -6.13
N GLY A 276 -0.73 1.26 -5.72
CA GLY A 276 0.39 0.34 -5.65
C GLY A 276 0.70 -0.40 -6.95
N ALA A 277 -0.29 -0.57 -7.81
CA ALA A 277 -0.29 -1.59 -8.86
C ALA A 277 0.05 -3.00 -8.33
N ARG A 278 -1.04 -3.74 -8.03
CA ARG A 278 -1.16 -5.22 -7.99
C ARG A 278 -0.59 -5.89 -6.76
N PRO A 279 -1.01 -7.12 -6.40
CA PRO A 279 -2.15 -7.85 -6.95
C PRO A 279 -3.48 -7.43 -6.34
N VAL A 280 -3.47 -6.73 -5.21
CA VAL A 280 -4.67 -6.27 -4.51
C VAL A 280 -4.89 -4.78 -4.78
N TYR A 281 -5.98 -4.44 -5.46
CA TYR A 281 -6.41 -3.06 -5.68
C TYR A 281 -7.74 -2.79 -4.95
N ALA A 282 -8.00 -1.51 -4.65
CA ALA A 282 -9.16 -1.05 -3.89
C ALA A 282 -9.33 -1.84 -2.60
N ILE A 283 -8.54 -1.53 -1.58
CA ILE A 283 -8.64 -2.21 -0.27
C ILE A 283 -9.71 -1.58 0.61
N GLY A 284 -10.03 -2.23 1.73
CA GLY A 284 -10.95 -1.72 2.76
C GLY A 284 -10.68 -0.27 3.15
N TYR A 285 -9.41 0.11 3.31
CA TYR A 285 -9.01 1.49 3.57
C TYR A 285 -9.45 2.46 2.47
N ASP A 286 -9.18 2.12 1.19
CA ASP A 286 -9.48 2.97 0.04
C ASP A 286 -10.98 3.29 -0.05
N ARG A 287 -11.83 2.29 0.22
CA ARG A 287 -13.29 2.44 0.26
C ARG A 287 -13.75 3.23 1.47
N TRP A 288 -13.13 3.02 2.63
CA TRP A 288 -13.49 3.72 3.87
C TRP A 288 -13.29 5.23 3.76
N ILE A 289 -12.13 5.67 3.26
CA ILE A 289 -11.83 7.12 3.19
C ILE A 289 -12.65 7.85 2.13
N MET A 290 -13.07 7.14 1.08
CA MET A 290 -13.95 7.67 0.04
C MET A 290 -15.43 7.51 0.38
N ASP A 291 -15.75 6.81 1.48
CA ASP A 291 -17.11 6.46 1.86
C ASP A 291 -17.84 5.72 0.71
N TRP A 292 -17.11 4.82 0.05
CA TRP A 292 -17.59 3.94 -1.00
C TRP A 292 -18.19 2.66 -0.42
N LYS A 293 -19.48 2.72 -0.12
CA LYS A 293 -20.27 1.61 0.42
C LYS A 293 -20.96 0.79 -0.68
N ALA A 294 -20.98 -0.54 -0.55
CA ALA A 294 -21.80 -1.37 -1.43
C ALA A 294 -23.30 -1.02 -1.31
N PRO A 295 -24.07 -0.95 -2.41
CA PRO A 295 -25.46 -0.49 -2.37
C PRO A 295 -26.38 -1.26 -1.41
N HIS A 296 -26.10 -2.55 -1.21
CA HIS A 296 -26.88 -3.44 -0.35
C HIS A 296 -26.48 -3.39 1.14
N LYS A 297 -25.46 -2.60 1.50
CA LYS A 297 -24.93 -2.51 2.86
C LYS A 297 -25.45 -1.30 3.61
N THR A 298 -25.63 -1.48 4.91
CA THR A 298 -25.96 -0.41 5.85
C THR A 298 -24.70 0.37 6.23
N TYR A 299 -23.62 -0.34 6.55
CA TYR A 299 -22.36 0.25 7.01
C TYR A 299 -21.27 0.21 5.93
N VAL A 300 -20.33 1.16 5.96
CA VAL A 300 -19.15 1.15 5.09
C VAL A 300 -18.23 -0.01 5.44
N LEU A 301 -18.04 -0.24 6.73
CA LEU A 301 -17.24 -1.32 7.30
C LEU A 301 -18.17 -2.32 7.98
N SER A 302 -18.47 -3.41 7.29
CA SER A 302 -19.32 -4.49 7.81
C SER A 302 -18.98 -5.84 7.21
N ALA A 303 -19.48 -6.88 7.88
CA ALA A 303 -19.53 -8.25 7.40
C ALA A 303 -20.84 -8.90 7.87
N LEU A 304 -21.08 -10.16 7.49
CA LEU A 304 -22.23 -10.91 7.98
C LEU A 304 -21.85 -11.74 9.21
N ASP A 305 -22.66 -11.72 10.26
CA ASP A 305 -22.52 -12.65 11.37
C ASP A 305 -22.90 -14.09 10.97
N GLU A 306 -22.77 -15.04 11.89
CA GLU A 306 -23.09 -16.47 11.64
C GLU A 306 -24.56 -16.71 11.24
N ASN A 307 -25.46 -15.79 11.56
CA ASN A 307 -26.89 -15.86 11.20
C ASN A 307 -27.20 -15.12 9.89
N GLY A 308 -26.18 -14.62 9.19
CA GLY A 308 -26.33 -13.88 7.94
C GLY A 308 -26.77 -12.43 8.11
N ARG A 309 -26.74 -11.88 9.33
CA ARG A 309 -27.08 -10.48 9.58
C ARG A 309 -25.85 -9.59 9.44
N GLU A 310 -26.01 -8.46 8.75
CA GLU A 310 -24.96 -7.45 8.65
C GLU A 310 -24.63 -6.85 10.03
N VAL A 311 -23.35 -6.83 10.39
CA VAL A 311 -22.83 -6.23 11.62
C VAL A 311 -21.68 -5.28 11.31
N PRO A 312 -21.54 -4.16 12.04
CA PRO A 312 -20.41 -3.25 11.86
C PRO A 312 -19.11 -3.90 12.34
N THR A 313 -18.03 -3.62 11.62
CA THR A 313 -16.71 -4.27 11.84
C THR A 313 -15.56 -3.27 11.95
N ASP A 314 -15.84 -2.02 12.34
CA ASP A 314 -14.83 -1.08 12.87
C ASP A 314 -14.71 -1.29 14.39
N LEU A 315 -13.76 -2.13 14.77
CA LEU A 315 -13.66 -2.73 16.09
C LEU A 315 -12.62 -2.01 16.95
N VAL A 316 -12.96 -1.84 18.22
CA VAL A 316 -12.05 -1.47 19.30
C VAL A 316 -12.05 -2.59 20.33
N GLN A 317 -11.03 -2.62 21.19
CA GLN A 317 -11.01 -3.57 22.28
C GLN A 317 -12.27 -3.40 23.17
N PRO A 318 -13.05 -4.47 23.38
CA PRO A 318 -14.27 -4.40 24.18
C PRO A 318 -13.95 -4.18 25.67
N ALA A 319 -14.96 -3.78 26.45
CA ALA A 319 -14.83 -3.64 27.90
C ALA A 319 -14.83 -4.99 28.63
N ARG A 320 -15.28 -6.06 27.97
CA ARG A 320 -15.38 -7.42 28.50
C ARG A 320 -14.85 -8.41 27.47
N PRO A 321 -14.44 -9.62 27.87
CA PRO A 321 -14.04 -10.66 26.91
C PRO A 321 -15.23 -11.00 26.00
N GLU A 322 -15.09 -10.68 24.72
CA GLU A 322 -16.05 -10.99 23.67
C GLU A 322 -15.35 -11.70 22.52
N THR A 323 -16.10 -12.58 21.84
CA THR A 323 -15.68 -13.26 20.62
C THR A 323 -16.61 -12.82 19.51
N LEU A 324 -16.05 -12.21 18.46
CA LEU A 324 -16.78 -11.91 17.25
C LEU A 324 -16.53 -13.02 16.21
N ARG A 325 -17.59 -13.49 15.56
CA ARG A 325 -17.51 -14.39 14.41
C ARG A 325 -18.29 -13.81 13.24
N VAL A 326 -17.61 -13.64 12.12
CA VAL A 326 -18.19 -13.08 10.90
C VAL A 326 -17.70 -13.81 9.67
N TRP A 327 -18.58 -13.91 8.68
CA TRP A 327 -18.25 -14.35 7.33
C TRP A 327 -17.67 -13.19 6.52
N LEU A 328 -16.46 -13.38 6.03
CA LEU A 328 -15.85 -12.53 5.01
C LEU A 328 -16.00 -13.21 3.65
N ARG A 329 -16.94 -12.73 2.84
CA ARG A 329 -17.05 -13.09 1.42
C ARG A 329 -15.97 -12.34 0.63
N ASP A 330 -15.90 -12.58 -0.68
CA ASP A 330 -14.97 -11.85 -1.55
C ASP A 330 -15.14 -10.33 -1.40
N PHE A 331 -14.08 -9.66 -0.97
CA PHE A 331 -14.10 -8.24 -0.63
C PHE A 331 -14.44 -7.38 -1.84
N LEU A 332 -13.91 -7.69 -3.02
CA LEU A 332 -14.10 -6.81 -4.18
C LEU A 332 -15.59 -6.78 -4.59
N SER A 333 -16.25 -7.94 -4.59
CA SER A 333 -17.67 -8.06 -4.94
C SER A 333 -18.65 -7.70 -3.82
N THR A 334 -18.29 -7.92 -2.55
CA THR A 334 -19.23 -7.74 -1.42
C THR A 334 -18.89 -6.59 -0.48
N GLY A 335 -17.61 -6.22 -0.41
CA GLY A 335 -17.09 -5.20 0.52
C GLY A 335 -17.01 -5.68 1.97
N ASP A 336 -17.04 -7.00 2.21
CA ASP A 336 -16.89 -7.55 3.56
C ASP A 336 -15.46 -7.34 4.08
N VAL A 337 -15.32 -6.65 5.21
CA VAL A 337 -14.02 -6.24 5.76
C VAL A 337 -14.08 -6.16 7.28
N ILE A 338 -12.95 -6.27 7.96
CA ILE A 338 -12.79 -5.95 9.39
C ILE A 338 -11.67 -4.93 9.54
N ARG A 339 -11.89 -3.91 10.37
CA ARG A 339 -10.88 -2.97 10.83
C ARG A 339 -10.80 -3.04 12.35
N ILE A 340 -9.61 -3.21 12.91
CA ILE A 340 -9.40 -3.37 14.35
C ILE A 340 -8.38 -2.34 14.82
N ARG A 341 -8.77 -1.42 15.70
CA ARG A 341 -7.81 -0.52 16.36
C ARG A 341 -6.88 -1.34 17.25
N LEU A 342 -5.57 -1.27 16.96
CA LEU A 342 -4.55 -1.94 17.75
C LEU A 342 -4.44 -1.27 19.13
N PRO A 343 -4.62 -2.03 20.24
CA PRO A 343 -4.69 -1.46 21.58
C PRO A 343 -3.43 -0.71 22.04
N TYR A 344 -3.63 0.26 22.92
CA TYR A 344 -2.61 0.96 23.73
C TYR A 344 -1.63 1.85 22.96
N THR A 345 -1.79 2.02 21.65
CA THR A 345 -0.96 2.94 20.85
C THR A 345 -1.01 4.38 21.41
N GLU A 346 -2.16 4.80 21.95
CA GLU A 346 -2.35 6.10 22.61
C GLU A 346 -1.49 6.30 23.87
N GLN A 347 -1.01 5.21 24.49
CA GLN A 347 -0.12 5.26 25.66
C GLN A 347 1.34 5.53 25.28
N GLY A 348 1.67 5.49 23.98
CA GLY A 348 3.00 5.88 23.48
C GLY A 348 3.26 7.39 23.54
N GLY A 349 2.22 8.19 23.69
CA GLY A 349 2.29 9.65 23.77
C GLY A 349 1.13 10.32 23.02
N PRO A 350 0.81 11.58 23.33
CA PRO A 350 -0.38 12.27 22.80
C PRO A 350 -0.33 12.52 21.28
N GLN A 351 0.85 12.43 20.67
CA GLN A 351 1.04 12.61 19.22
C GLN A 351 1.19 11.28 18.47
N VAL A 352 1.38 10.16 19.17
CA VAL A 352 1.60 8.86 18.53
C VAL A 352 0.35 8.48 17.75
N LYS A 353 0.55 8.17 16.47
CA LYS A 353 -0.54 7.79 15.56
C LYS A 353 -1.17 6.49 16.01
N ASN A 354 -2.51 6.43 15.99
CA ASN A 354 -3.23 5.17 16.14
C ASN A 354 -2.84 4.21 15.03
N GLN A 355 -3.01 2.92 15.27
CA GLN A 355 -2.78 1.90 14.25
C GLN A 355 -3.96 0.95 14.18
N TYR A 356 -4.26 0.45 12.98
CA TYR A 356 -5.43 -0.38 12.71
C TYR A 356 -5.04 -1.57 11.86
N LEU A 357 -5.36 -2.78 12.33
CA LEU A 357 -5.26 -3.99 11.54
C LEU A 357 -6.51 -4.16 10.70
N TRP A 358 -6.33 -4.31 9.40
CA TRP A 358 -7.38 -4.58 8.43
C TRP A 358 -7.34 -6.03 7.99
N LEU A 359 -8.51 -6.60 7.71
CA LEU A 359 -8.69 -7.98 7.26
C LEU A 359 -9.76 -8.04 6.19
N GLU A 360 -9.46 -8.67 5.07
CA GLU A 360 -10.37 -8.83 3.94
C GLU A 360 -10.11 -10.16 3.22
N ASN A 361 -11.18 -10.85 2.79
CA ASN A 361 -11.04 -12.08 2.01
C ASN A 361 -10.97 -11.73 0.52
N ARG A 362 -9.92 -12.17 -0.18
CA ARG A 362 -9.77 -11.99 -1.62
C ARG A 362 -9.96 -13.33 -2.30
N ARG A 363 -10.86 -13.40 -3.29
CA ARG A 363 -11.08 -14.61 -4.09
C ARG A 363 -10.58 -14.47 -5.53
N PHE A 364 -10.13 -13.27 -5.92
CA PHE A 364 -9.63 -12.97 -7.27
C PHE A 364 -10.64 -13.36 -8.36
N LEU A 365 -11.93 -13.15 -8.07
CA LEU A 365 -13.02 -13.46 -9.00
C LEU A 365 -13.10 -12.44 -10.14
N SER A 366 -12.65 -11.21 -9.90
CA SER A 366 -12.57 -10.20 -10.94
C SER A 366 -11.40 -10.50 -11.87
N PRO A 367 -11.62 -10.64 -13.19
CA PRO A 367 -10.54 -10.75 -14.16
C PRO A 367 -9.57 -9.56 -14.09
N ARG A 368 -10.00 -8.41 -13.54
CA ARG A 368 -9.21 -7.18 -13.44
C ARG A 368 -8.20 -7.21 -12.30
N GLU A 369 -8.48 -7.92 -11.20
CA GLU A 369 -7.47 -8.19 -10.17
C GLU A 369 -6.28 -8.98 -10.75
N VAL A 370 -6.55 -9.84 -11.74
CA VAL A 370 -5.53 -10.65 -12.43
C VAL A 370 -4.90 -9.92 -13.63
N ALA A 371 -5.71 -9.22 -14.43
CA ALA A 371 -5.35 -8.67 -15.74
C ALA A 371 -4.57 -7.37 -15.70
N VAL A 372 -4.64 -6.59 -14.61
CA VAL A 372 -3.77 -5.42 -14.48
C VAL A 372 -2.30 -5.91 -14.65
N GLY A 373 -1.99 -7.18 -14.31
CA GLY A 373 -0.71 -7.93 -14.33
C GLY A 373 0.20 -7.96 -15.56
N THR A 374 -0.25 -7.67 -16.77
CA THR A 374 0.27 -8.18 -18.05
C THR A 374 1.76 -8.02 -18.44
N PHE A 375 2.61 -7.31 -17.68
CA PHE A 375 3.99 -6.96 -18.11
C PHE A 375 5.14 -7.75 -17.50
N LEU A 376 4.89 -8.76 -16.66
CA LEU A 376 5.97 -9.55 -16.04
C LEU A 376 5.90 -11.02 -16.48
N PRO A 377 7.04 -11.64 -16.83
CA PRO A 377 7.11 -13.06 -17.10
C PRO A 377 6.52 -13.82 -15.90
N GLY A 378 5.73 -14.86 -16.18
CA GLY A 378 5.16 -15.70 -15.12
C GLY A 378 6.24 -16.25 -14.19
N CYS A 379 5.91 -16.46 -12.92
CA CYS A 379 6.80 -17.07 -11.94
C CYS A 379 6.85 -18.58 -12.25
N PRO A 380 7.97 -19.11 -12.78
CA PRO A 380 8.01 -20.47 -13.33
C PRO A 380 7.76 -21.55 -12.26
N ASP A 381 8.07 -21.26 -10.99
CA ASP A 381 7.91 -22.18 -9.86
C ASP A 381 6.63 -21.91 -9.03
N ASN A 382 5.65 -21.13 -9.53
CA ASN A 382 4.40 -20.92 -8.81
C ASN A 382 3.57 -22.22 -8.76
N PRO A 383 3.29 -22.79 -7.55
CA PRO A 383 2.48 -24.00 -7.42
C PRO A 383 1.01 -23.82 -7.84
N PHE A 384 0.57 -22.58 -8.04
CA PHE A 384 -0.77 -22.20 -8.51
C PHE A 384 -0.69 -21.43 -9.84
N PRO A 385 -0.46 -22.12 -10.98
CA PRO A 385 -0.33 -21.45 -12.29
C PRO A 385 -1.61 -20.71 -12.73
N SER A 386 -2.78 -21.11 -12.20
CA SER A 386 -4.06 -20.42 -12.40
C SER A 386 -4.17 -19.10 -11.61
N TYR A 387 -3.31 -18.91 -10.61
CA TYR A 387 -3.25 -17.74 -9.73
C TYR A 387 -1.81 -17.22 -9.70
N PRO A 388 -1.29 -16.72 -10.83
CA PRO A 388 0.12 -16.38 -10.97
C PRO A 388 0.61 -15.28 -10.01
N ARG A 389 -0.31 -14.60 -9.28
CA ARG A 389 -0.09 -13.29 -8.65
C ARG A 389 -0.85 -13.14 -7.32
N GLY A 390 -1.09 -14.21 -6.56
CA GLY A 390 -1.79 -14.18 -5.26
C GLY A 390 -2.87 -15.25 -5.15
N VAL A 391 -3.02 -15.88 -3.98
CA VAL A 391 -4.00 -16.97 -3.77
C VAL A 391 -5.22 -16.52 -3.00
N PRO A 392 -6.38 -17.15 -3.24
CA PRO A 392 -7.57 -16.89 -2.44
C PRO A 392 -7.31 -17.09 -0.94
N GLY A 393 -7.73 -16.14 -0.13
CA GLY A 393 -7.46 -16.16 1.31
C GLY A 393 -7.72 -14.83 2.00
N LEU A 394 -7.41 -14.80 3.29
CA LEU A 394 -7.51 -13.60 4.12
C LEU A 394 -6.25 -12.76 3.96
N TYR A 395 -6.37 -11.53 3.50
CA TYR A 395 -5.29 -10.55 3.38
C TYR A 395 -5.37 -9.56 4.55
N ALA A 396 -4.20 -9.16 5.05
CA ALA A 396 -4.09 -8.31 6.22
C ALA A 396 -3.07 -7.20 6.01
N TYR A 397 -3.32 -6.03 6.62
CA TYR A 397 -2.41 -4.90 6.61
C TYR A 397 -2.68 -3.96 7.79
N ILE A 398 -1.65 -3.20 8.20
CA ILE A 398 -1.74 -2.22 9.27
C ILE A 398 -1.76 -0.81 8.68
N GLN A 399 -2.82 -0.05 8.96
CA GLN A 399 -2.90 1.39 8.74
C GLN A 399 -2.28 2.12 9.93
N VAL A 400 -1.46 3.13 9.68
CA VAL A 400 -0.87 4.01 10.69
C VAL A 400 -1.37 5.45 10.54
N GLY A 401 -2.13 5.94 11.51
CA GLY A 401 -2.75 7.26 11.47
C GLY A 401 -3.80 7.37 10.38
N LYS A 402 -3.87 8.52 9.71
CA LYS A 402 -4.92 8.84 8.71
C LYS A 402 -6.35 8.70 9.26
N ASP A 403 -6.51 9.00 10.55
CA ASP A 403 -7.80 8.97 11.24
C ASP A 403 -8.66 10.19 10.90
N LYS A 404 -8.00 11.31 10.61
CA LYS A 404 -8.70 12.53 10.22
C LYS A 404 -9.01 12.45 8.73
N LEU A 405 -10.29 12.28 8.43
CA LEU A 405 -10.82 12.30 7.06
C LEU A 405 -11.15 13.71 6.56
N CYS A 406 -11.20 14.69 7.48
CA CYS A 406 -11.46 16.09 7.18
C CYS A 406 -10.50 17.03 7.93
N GLY A 407 -10.17 18.17 7.33
CA GLY A 407 -9.31 19.21 7.89
C GLY A 407 -8.20 19.66 6.93
N SER A 408 -7.44 20.68 7.34
CA SER A 408 -6.32 21.24 6.56
C SER A 408 -5.18 20.26 6.30
N ASP A 409 -5.02 19.28 7.17
CA ASP A 409 -3.81 18.45 7.24
C ASP A 409 -3.93 17.17 6.42
N ILE A 410 -5.11 16.87 5.86
CA ILE A 410 -5.38 15.59 5.18
C ILE A 410 -4.64 15.47 3.83
N TYR A 411 -4.25 16.60 3.23
CA TYR A 411 -3.48 16.64 1.99
C TYR A 411 -2.06 17.22 2.16
N SER A 412 -1.51 17.20 3.38
CA SER A 412 -0.19 17.78 3.66
C SER A 412 0.92 16.74 3.61
N ALA A 413 2.05 17.04 2.96
CA ALA A 413 3.27 16.25 3.09
C ALA A 413 4.13 16.69 4.29
N HIS A 414 3.75 17.74 5.01
CA HIS A 414 4.63 18.38 5.99
C HIS A 414 4.77 17.54 7.27
N PRO A 415 5.98 17.36 7.84
CA PRO A 415 6.18 16.59 9.09
C PRO A 415 5.40 17.10 10.31
N ALA A 416 5.06 18.40 10.35
CA ALA A 416 4.20 18.96 11.40
C ALA A 416 2.72 18.52 11.28
N HIS A 417 2.34 17.92 10.16
CA HIS A 417 1.00 17.41 9.86
C HIS A 417 1.06 15.90 9.65
N PRO A 418 1.35 15.10 10.69
CA PRO A 418 1.67 13.67 10.54
C PRO A 418 0.51 12.80 10.01
N ASN A 419 -0.72 13.34 10.00
CA ASN A 419 -1.87 12.69 9.37
C ASN A 419 -1.78 12.69 7.85
N GLY A 420 -1.07 13.63 7.24
CA GLY A 420 -0.97 13.76 5.79
C GLY A 420 0.16 12.95 5.15
N LEU A 421 1.12 12.46 5.94
CA LEU A 421 2.28 11.68 5.47
C LEU A 421 1.90 10.45 4.64
N GLY A 422 2.75 10.10 3.67
CA GLY A 422 2.63 8.92 2.81
C GLY A 422 3.10 7.62 3.50
N SER A 423 3.12 6.55 2.71
CA SER A 423 3.31 5.14 3.03
C SER A 423 2.92 4.78 4.45
N TYR A 424 1.63 4.66 4.69
CA TYR A 424 1.02 4.43 6.01
C TYR A 424 0.26 3.10 6.08
N ILE A 425 0.28 2.30 5.02
CA ILE A 425 -0.17 0.91 4.99
C ILE A 425 1.06 0.01 5.06
N PHE A 426 1.10 -0.86 6.05
CA PHE A 426 2.13 -1.86 6.26
C PHE A 426 1.55 -3.26 5.98
N PRO A 427 2.05 -4.00 4.99
CA PRO A 427 1.60 -5.37 4.73
C PRO A 427 1.71 -6.28 5.95
N VAL A 428 0.76 -7.18 6.15
CA VAL A 428 0.87 -8.27 7.11
C VAL A 428 0.66 -9.56 6.34
N THR A 429 1.75 -10.26 6.03
CA THR A 429 1.74 -11.43 5.15
C THR A 429 1.70 -12.74 5.94
N ALA A 430 1.15 -13.80 5.36
CA ALA A 430 1.14 -15.12 6.00
C ALA A 430 2.53 -15.78 6.04
N GLU A 431 3.48 -15.33 5.21
CA GLU A 431 4.91 -15.67 5.29
C GLU A 431 5.47 -15.37 6.69
N GLY A 432 5.09 -14.24 7.28
CA GLY A 432 5.62 -13.74 8.53
C GLY A 432 6.88 -12.89 8.40
N ASN A 433 7.30 -12.36 9.54
CA ASN A 433 8.38 -11.40 9.65
C ASN A 433 9.69 -12.07 10.11
N TYR A 434 10.81 -11.70 9.52
CA TYR A 434 12.11 -12.32 9.73
C TYR A 434 13.22 -11.30 9.79
N ASP A 435 14.23 -11.63 10.58
CA ASP A 435 15.58 -11.15 10.38
C ASP A 435 16.19 -11.95 9.23
N PHE A 436 16.20 -11.36 8.03
CA PHE A 436 16.61 -12.07 6.83
C PHE A 436 18.13 -12.26 6.75
N ALA A 437 18.52 -13.46 6.34
CA ALA A 437 19.86 -13.76 5.87
C ALA A 437 19.91 -13.70 4.34
N PHE A 438 21.08 -13.37 3.79
CA PHE A 438 21.32 -13.30 2.35
C PHE A 438 22.53 -14.12 1.95
N ARG A 439 22.51 -14.68 0.75
CA ARG A 439 23.62 -15.42 0.13
C ARG A 439 23.62 -15.17 -1.38
N PRO A 440 24.78 -15.01 -2.04
CA PRO A 440 24.82 -14.91 -3.50
C PRO A 440 24.35 -16.21 -4.16
N ASP A 441 23.64 -16.08 -5.28
CA ASP A 441 23.31 -17.19 -6.18
C ASP A 441 24.47 -17.51 -7.13
N SER A 442 24.27 -18.44 -8.06
CA SER A 442 25.29 -18.83 -9.05
C SER A 442 25.70 -17.71 -10.02
N SER A 443 24.91 -16.64 -10.11
CA SER A 443 25.21 -15.44 -10.90
C SER A 443 25.87 -14.32 -10.09
N GLY A 444 26.16 -14.58 -8.80
CA GLY A 444 26.74 -13.60 -7.89
C GLY A 444 25.73 -12.58 -7.35
N ARG A 445 24.43 -12.75 -7.60
CA ARG A 445 23.37 -11.86 -7.11
C ARG A 445 22.97 -12.26 -5.70
N TRP A 446 22.90 -11.29 -4.78
CA TRP A 446 22.41 -11.55 -3.42
C TRP A 446 20.91 -11.86 -3.44
N ILE A 447 20.55 -13.03 -2.92
CA ILE A 447 19.15 -13.44 -2.75
C ILE A 447 18.90 -13.87 -1.30
N ARG A 448 17.63 -13.80 -0.88
CA ARG A 448 17.17 -14.18 0.45
C ARG A 448 17.49 -15.65 0.74
N ASP A 449 17.90 -15.95 1.97
CA ASP A 449 18.09 -17.32 2.47
C ASP A 449 17.11 -17.61 3.61
N ARG A 450 15.98 -18.21 3.25
CA ARG A 450 14.89 -18.52 4.18
C ARG A 450 15.36 -19.49 5.28
N SER A 451 16.26 -20.42 4.96
CA SER A 451 16.73 -21.44 5.90
C SER A 451 17.61 -20.89 7.02
N ARG A 452 18.27 -19.76 6.77
CA ARG A 452 19.14 -19.07 7.74
C ARG A 452 18.48 -17.87 8.40
N SER A 453 17.29 -17.48 7.94
CA SER A 453 16.55 -16.35 8.47
C SER A 453 15.89 -16.70 9.81
N LEU A 454 15.84 -15.73 10.73
CA LEU A 454 15.30 -15.93 12.07
C LEU A 454 13.92 -15.27 12.20
N PRO A 455 12.89 -15.97 12.70
CA PRO A 455 11.60 -15.34 12.95
C PRO A 455 11.73 -14.14 13.88
N ASN A 456 11.07 -13.04 13.49
CA ASN A 456 10.98 -11.80 14.25
C ASN A 456 9.59 -11.18 14.06
N PRO A 457 8.54 -11.71 14.72
CA PRO A 457 7.14 -11.33 14.49
C PRO A 457 6.79 -9.87 14.79
N PHE A 458 7.63 -9.13 15.53
CA PHE A 458 7.32 -7.76 15.96
C PHE A 458 8.05 -6.68 15.18
N THR A 459 9.32 -6.90 14.83
CA THR A 459 10.17 -5.88 14.16
C THR A 459 10.90 -6.42 12.94
N GLY A 460 10.61 -7.68 12.56
CA GLY A 460 11.20 -8.30 11.40
C GLY A 460 10.69 -7.70 10.10
N GLN A 461 11.37 -8.04 9.02
CA GLN A 461 11.02 -7.70 7.66
C GLN A 461 10.27 -8.83 6.97
N HIS A 462 9.58 -8.53 5.89
CA HIS A 462 9.03 -9.52 4.97
C HIS A 462 9.38 -9.11 3.53
N ASP A 463 9.06 -9.94 2.56
CA ASP A 463 9.29 -9.68 1.14
C ASP A 463 8.74 -8.34 0.61
N LEU A 464 7.54 -7.96 1.05
CA LEU A 464 6.90 -6.69 0.73
C LEU A 464 7.38 -5.51 1.60
N TYR A 465 8.40 -5.69 2.46
CA TYR A 465 9.00 -4.62 3.27
C TYR A 465 10.42 -5.00 3.69
N LEU A 466 11.41 -4.57 2.90
CA LEU A 466 12.81 -4.93 3.09
C LEU A 466 13.74 -3.72 3.05
N GLY A 467 14.69 -3.69 3.97
CA GLY A 467 15.82 -2.75 3.99
C GLY A 467 17.05 -3.48 4.52
N VAL A 468 18.20 -3.30 3.86
CA VAL A 468 19.46 -3.98 4.19
C VAL A 468 20.65 -3.12 3.79
N ASP A 469 21.79 -3.36 4.43
CA ASP A 469 23.12 -2.78 4.18
C ASP A 469 24.05 -3.94 3.77
N LEU A 470 24.17 -4.23 2.46
CA LEU A 470 25.00 -5.33 1.95
C LEU A 470 26.44 -4.87 1.68
N ASP A 471 26.65 -3.61 1.34
CA ASP A 471 27.98 -3.04 1.13
C ASP A 471 28.73 -2.75 2.45
N GLY A 472 28.02 -2.77 3.58
CA GLY A 472 28.58 -2.61 4.91
C GLY A 472 29.04 -1.19 5.18
N ASN A 473 28.35 -0.18 4.65
CA ASN A 473 28.66 1.23 4.85
C ASN A 473 27.93 1.87 6.05
N GLY A 474 27.03 1.13 6.71
CA GLY A 474 26.26 1.61 7.86
C GLY A 474 25.01 2.43 7.48
N GLN A 475 24.58 2.38 6.23
CA GLN A 475 23.36 2.99 5.70
C GLN A 475 22.58 1.95 4.92
N VAL A 476 21.27 1.90 5.15
CA VAL A 476 20.38 1.11 4.30
C VAL A 476 20.03 1.93 3.06
N ASP A 477 20.42 1.46 1.87
CA ASP A 477 20.12 2.12 0.59
C ASP A 477 19.69 1.08 -0.47
N PRO A 478 18.40 0.70 -0.51
CA PRO A 478 17.93 -0.39 -1.36
C PRO A 478 18.19 -0.17 -2.86
N ILE A 479 18.38 1.09 -3.31
CA ILE A 479 18.73 1.40 -4.70
C ILE A 479 20.17 1.00 -5.00
N LYS A 480 21.11 1.28 -4.08
CA LYS A 480 22.52 0.97 -4.27
C LYS A 480 22.84 -0.51 -4.05
N GLU A 481 22.11 -1.17 -3.16
CA GLU A 481 22.39 -2.58 -2.83
C GLU A 481 22.10 -3.55 -3.98
N GLY A 482 21.41 -3.10 -5.05
CA GLY A 482 21.23 -3.89 -6.26
C GLY A 482 20.40 -5.17 -6.05
N ILE A 483 19.54 -5.18 -5.03
CA ILE A 483 18.74 -6.35 -4.66
C ILE A 483 17.55 -6.43 -5.61
N LEU A 484 17.49 -7.53 -6.36
CA LEU A 484 16.25 -7.94 -7.01
C LEU A 484 15.36 -8.53 -5.94
N LEU A 485 14.52 -7.67 -5.36
CA LEU A 485 13.52 -8.10 -4.39
C LEU A 485 12.68 -9.21 -5.03
N GLY A 486 12.67 -10.37 -4.40
CA GLY A 486 11.58 -11.32 -4.51
C GLY A 486 11.42 -12.15 -5.78
N ASP A 487 12.38 -12.16 -6.71
CA ASP A 487 12.33 -13.07 -7.87
C ASP A 487 12.81 -14.49 -7.55
N ARG A 488 13.63 -14.64 -6.49
CA ARG A 488 14.27 -15.90 -6.10
C ARG A 488 14.63 -15.91 -4.61
N GLU A 489 14.69 -17.10 -4.03
CA GLU A 489 15.28 -17.31 -2.71
C GLU A 489 15.92 -18.69 -2.55
N TRP A 490 16.82 -18.81 -1.57
CA TRP A 490 17.29 -20.11 -1.10
C TRP A 490 16.28 -20.73 -0.13
N ARG A 491 15.85 -21.96 -0.45
CA ARG A 491 15.13 -22.87 0.45
C ARG A 491 16.04 -24.04 0.80
N GLY A 492 16.87 -23.86 1.82
CA GLY A 492 17.94 -24.80 2.15
C GLY A 492 19.06 -24.72 1.09
N ASP A 493 19.29 -25.84 0.39
CA ASP A 493 20.33 -25.94 -0.64
C ASP A 493 19.80 -25.77 -2.07
N THR A 494 18.52 -25.44 -2.24
CA THR A 494 17.92 -25.15 -3.55
C THR A 494 17.55 -23.68 -3.69
N VAL A 495 17.67 -23.15 -4.91
CA VAL A 495 17.10 -21.85 -5.28
C VAL A 495 15.72 -22.09 -5.86
N VAL A 496 14.73 -21.38 -5.36
CA VAL A 496 13.34 -21.40 -5.85
C VAL A 496 13.01 -20.02 -6.40
N HIS A 497 12.31 -19.96 -7.53
CA HIS A 497 11.80 -18.71 -8.06
C HIS A 497 10.56 -18.26 -7.28
N THR A 498 10.58 -17.03 -6.79
CA THR A 498 9.45 -16.39 -6.10
C THR A 498 8.96 -15.19 -6.92
N CYS A 499 7.84 -14.61 -6.53
CA CYS A 499 7.38 -13.30 -7.04
C CYS A 499 7.04 -12.36 -5.89
N SER A 500 7.77 -12.52 -4.80
CA SER A 500 7.44 -12.01 -3.48
C SER A 500 7.52 -10.48 -3.37
N SER A 501 8.23 -9.80 -4.28
CA SER A 501 8.19 -8.32 -4.39
C SER A 501 6.96 -7.79 -5.15
N TRP A 502 6.15 -8.67 -5.71
CA TRP A 502 4.95 -8.35 -6.49
C TRP A 502 3.68 -8.91 -5.86
N GLY A 503 3.82 -9.40 -4.63
CA GLY A 503 2.87 -10.29 -3.99
C GLY A 503 2.89 -11.69 -4.60
N ASP A 504 2.73 -12.70 -3.74
CA ASP A 504 2.66 -14.09 -4.15
C ASP A 504 1.66 -14.90 -3.32
N TRP A 505 1.71 -16.23 -3.49
CA TRP A 505 0.76 -17.13 -2.85
C TRP A 505 1.00 -17.31 -1.34
N GLU A 506 2.14 -16.89 -0.82
CA GLU A 506 2.48 -16.98 0.61
C GLU A 506 2.01 -15.75 1.40
N ASP A 507 1.47 -14.72 0.72
CA ASP A 507 0.92 -13.52 1.36
C ASP A 507 -0.42 -13.75 2.07
N GLY A 508 -1.31 -14.51 1.43
CA GLY A 508 -2.67 -14.75 1.92
C GLY A 508 -2.74 -15.79 3.03
N PHE A 509 -3.46 -15.48 4.11
CA PHE A 509 -3.74 -16.43 5.19
C PHE A 509 -4.81 -17.43 4.73
N SER A 510 -4.51 -18.72 4.86
CA SER A 510 -5.37 -19.82 4.42
C SER A 510 -5.08 -21.11 5.21
N TRP A 511 -5.76 -22.19 4.84
CA TRP A 511 -5.45 -23.54 5.33
C TRP A 511 -4.10 -24.06 4.82
N ALA A 512 -3.64 -23.62 3.64
CA ALA A 512 -2.38 -24.04 3.04
C ALA A 512 -1.17 -23.29 3.60
N THR A 513 -1.38 -22.07 4.12
CA THR A 513 -0.33 -21.20 4.67
C THR A 513 -0.45 -21.14 6.19
N GLN A 514 -0.95 -20.03 6.74
CA GLN A 514 -1.25 -19.84 8.15
C GLN A 514 -2.69 -19.36 8.30
N ARG A 515 -3.40 -19.93 9.28
CA ARG A 515 -4.81 -19.59 9.56
C ARG A 515 -5.03 -18.65 10.73
N ARG A 516 -3.97 -18.23 11.43
CA ARG A 516 -4.07 -17.57 12.73
C ARG A 516 -3.03 -16.47 12.94
N LEU A 517 -3.49 -15.36 13.51
CA LEU A 517 -2.70 -14.27 14.06
C LEU A 517 -2.89 -14.24 15.59
N GLY A 518 -1.81 -14.11 16.35
CA GLY A 518 -1.80 -13.95 17.80
C GLY A 518 -0.39 -13.73 18.34
N LEU A 519 -0.23 -13.51 19.65
CA LEU A 519 1.09 -13.24 20.23
C LEU A 519 2.12 -14.37 20.03
N GLU A 520 1.63 -15.59 19.79
CA GLU A 520 2.46 -16.75 19.53
C GLU A 520 2.72 -17.00 18.03
N THR A 521 2.22 -16.18 17.11
CA THR A 521 2.35 -16.36 15.65
C THR A 521 3.39 -15.45 15.03
N ASN A 522 3.77 -15.79 13.79
CA ASN A 522 4.59 -14.95 12.93
C ASN A 522 3.83 -14.74 11.61
N PRO A 523 3.31 -13.53 11.33
CA PRO A 523 3.45 -12.31 12.11
C PRO A 523 2.51 -12.30 13.34
N ALA A 524 2.68 -11.35 14.26
CA ALA A 524 1.78 -11.14 15.39
C ALA A 524 0.96 -9.84 15.20
N PRO A 525 -0.30 -9.77 15.67
CA PRO A 525 -1.18 -8.61 15.49
C PRO A 525 -0.87 -7.52 16.53
N VAL A 526 0.32 -6.90 16.42
CA VAL A 526 0.82 -5.85 17.33
C VAL A 526 1.10 -4.56 16.57
N PRO A 527 1.14 -3.40 17.26
CA PRO A 527 1.55 -2.13 16.63
C PRO A 527 2.95 -2.23 16.01
N VAL A 528 3.12 -1.66 14.83
CA VAL A 528 4.40 -1.59 14.11
C VAL A 528 5.19 -0.35 14.50
N TYR A 529 6.50 -0.43 14.31
CA TYR A 529 7.38 0.73 14.44
C TYR A 529 7.18 1.69 13.27
N THR A 530 7.28 2.98 13.56
CA THR A 530 7.29 4.03 12.55
C THR A 530 8.54 4.87 12.69
N LEU A 531 8.98 5.45 11.58
CA LEU A 531 10.08 6.40 11.51
C LEU A 531 9.99 7.10 10.16
N VAL A 532 9.90 8.42 10.14
CA VAL A 532 9.74 9.15 8.89
C VAL A 532 10.97 9.03 7.99
N SER A 533 10.76 8.59 6.74
CA SER A 533 11.79 8.57 5.71
C SER A 533 11.81 9.87 4.88
N SER A 534 12.83 10.04 4.04
CA SER A 534 13.04 11.30 3.30
C SER A 534 12.25 11.32 2.01
N GLU A 535 12.10 12.52 1.45
CA GLU A 535 11.65 12.69 0.08
C GLU A 535 12.63 12.01 -0.90
N ALA A 536 12.10 11.57 -2.04
CA ALA A 536 12.74 10.75 -3.07
C ALA A 536 12.77 9.24 -2.74
N TYR A 537 12.03 8.49 -3.58
CA TYR A 537 11.91 7.04 -3.65
C TYR A 537 12.98 6.28 -2.85
N GLN A 538 12.54 5.63 -1.76
CA GLN A 538 13.28 4.60 -1.05
C GLN A 538 14.51 5.06 -0.24
N ARG A 539 14.63 6.34 0.13
CA ARG A 539 15.75 6.80 0.97
C ARG A 539 15.37 6.87 2.45
N PRO A 540 15.95 6.02 3.31
CA PRO A 540 15.83 6.17 4.75
C PRO A 540 16.49 7.47 5.20
N THR A 541 15.97 8.08 6.26
CA THR A 541 16.61 9.25 6.87
C THR A 541 17.55 8.82 7.98
N ALA A 542 18.54 9.67 8.25
CA ALA A 542 19.26 9.69 9.52
C ALA A 542 18.42 10.37 10.64
N ALA A 543 17.13 10.63 10.40
CA ALA A 543 16.29 11.34 11.35
C ALA A 543 16.05 10.47 12.58
N ARG A 544 15.97 11.14 13.73
CA ARG A 544 15.52 10.50 14.97
C ARG A 544 13.99 10.35 14.93
N PRO A 545 13.43 9.37 15.65
CA PRO A 545 11.98 9.24 15.79
C PRO A 545 11.36 10.56 16.27
N ALA A 546 10.30 10.99 15.59
CA ALA A 546 9.52 12.15 15.99
C ALA A 546 8.53 11.79 17.12
N ALA A 547 7.90 12.79 17.75
CA ALA A 547 6.95 12.56 18.84
C ALA A 547 5.68 11.78 18.41
N TYR A 548 5.38 11.77 17.11
CA TYR A 548 4.28 11.00 16.54
C TYR A 548 4.69 9.60 16.06
N ASP A 549 5.99 9.26 16.14
CA ASP A 549 6.47 7.95 15.74
C ASP A 549 6.26 6.92 16.86
N ASN A 550 5.67 5.77 16.50
CA ASN A 550 5.53 4.67 17.43
C ASN A 550 6.84 3.87 17.51
N ARG A 551 7.40 3.78 18.71
CA ARG A 551 8.59 2.97 19.03
C ARG A 551 8.33 1.96 20.15
N ILE A 552 7.07 1.58 20.34
CA ILE A 552 6.62 0.67 21.39
C ILE A 552 5.73 -0.43 20.80
N ILE A 553 6.02 -1.68 21.15
CA ILE A 553 5.19 -2.84 20.85
C ILE A 553 4.34 -3.15 22.08
N TRP A 554 3.06 -2.81 22.01
CA TRP A 554 2.12 -3.15 23.06
C TRP A 554 1.56 -4.55 22.88
N LEU A 555 1.75 -5.40 23.90
CA LEU A 555 1.15 -6.73 23.91
C LEU A 555 -0.34 -6.63 24.24
N SER A 556 -1.15 -7.35 23.48
CA SER A 556 -2.58 -7.49 23.73
C SER A 556 -2.98 -8.96 23.64
N GLY A 557 -4.19 -9.30 24.11
CA GLY A 557 -4.75 -10.64 23.92
C GLY A 557 -5.45 -10.82 22.57
N LEU A 558 -5.18 -9.94 21.60
CA LEU A 558 -5.80 -10.00 20.27
C LEU A 558 -5.36 -11.27 19.54
N ALA A 559 -6.34 -12.04 19.09
CA ALA A 559 -6.16 -13.21 18.24
C ALA A 559 -7.23 -13.25 17.17
N ILE A 560 -6.82 -13.57 15.95
CA ILE A 560 -7.68 -13.72 14.77
C ILE A 560 -7.43 -15.10 14.19
N GLU A 561 -8.49 -15.83 13.88
CA GLU A 561 -8.39 -17.19 13.36
C GLU A 561 -9.43 -17.47 12.28
N ILE A 562 -9.01 -18.06 11.17
CA ILE A 562 -9.90 -18.67 10.19
C ILE A 562 -10.37 -19.99 10.78
N ILE A 563 -11.66 -20.08 11.09
CA ILE A 563 -12.26 -21.27 11.72
C ILE A 563 -13.01 -22.15 10.72
N ALA A 564 -13.47 -21.60 9.60
CA ALA A 564 -14.05 -22.35 8.49
C ALA A 564 -13.87 -21.62 7.15
N GLU A 565 -13.89 -22.38 6.05
CA GLU A 565 -14.05 -21.87 4.69
C GLU A 565 -15.28 -22.54 4.05
N ARG A 566 -16.16 -21.73 3.45
CA ARG A 566 -17.38 -22.21 2.80
C ARG A 566 -17.02 -22.74 1.40
N PRO A 567 -17.25 -24.02 1.08
CA PRO A 567 -16.78 -24.60 -0.18
C PRO A 567 -17.39 -24.01 -1.45
N GLN A 568 -18.61 -23.47 -1.37
CA GLN A 568 -19.37 -23.01 -2.55
C GLN A 568 -18.81 -21.73 -3.17
N ASP A 569 -18.29 -20.82 -2.33
CA ASP A 569 -17.86 -19.49 -2.75
C ASP A 569 -16.56 -19.03 -2.09
N GLY A 570 -15.96 -19.84 -1.22
CA GLY A 570 -14.71 -19.54 -0.54
C GLY A 570 -14.83 -18.45 0.53
N ALA A 571 -16.03 -18.15 1.01
CA ALA A 571 -16.19 -17.24 2.14
C ALA A 571 -15.49 -17.79 3.40
N LEU A 572 -14.83 -16.93 4.17
CA LEU A 572 -14.08 -17.32 5.35
C LEU A 572 -14.86 -16.94 6.61
N LEU A 573 -15.08 -17.89 7.51
CA LEU A 573 -15.56 -17.60 8.86
C LEU A 573 -14.35 -17.23 9.72
N VAL A 574 -14.30 -15.96 10.12
CA VAL A 574 -13.20 -15.39 10.89
C VAL A 574 -13.66 -15.13 12.32
N GLU A 575 -12.87 -15.63 13.28
CA GLU A 575 -13.05 -15.41 14.72
C GLU A 575 -12.06 -14.35 15.22
N VAL A 576 -12.54 -13.33 15.92
CA VAL A 576 -11.73 -12.30 16.58
C VAL A 576 -11.95 -12.36 18.09
N ARG A 577 -10.86 -12.43 18.87
CA ARG A 577 -10.85 -12.49 20.34
C ARG A 577 -9.83 -11.51 20.90
N TRP A 578 -10.05 -10.99 22.11
CA TRP A 578 -9.11 -10.08 22.81
C TRP A 578 -8.49 -10.66 24.09
N ASN A 579 -8.81 -11.91 24.42
CA ASN A 579 -8.42 -12.56 25.67
C ASN A 579 -7.42 -13.71 25.49
N ASP A 580 -6.85 -13.93 24.30
CA ASP A 580 -5.81 -14.95 24.14
C ASP A 580 -4.44 -14.44 24.56
N ARG A 581 -4.13 -14.68 25.84
CA ARG A 581 -2.90 -14.21 26.50
C ARG A 581 -1.94 -15.35 26.83
N THR A 582 -2.09 -16.49 26.20
CA THR A 582 -1.23 -17.64 26.49
C THR A 582 -0.30 -17.93 25.32
N ILE A 583 1.01 -17.97 25.61
CA ILE A 583 2.03 -18.46 24.70
C ILE A 583 2.24 -19.95 24.97
N ARG A 584 2.00 -20.76 23.95
CA ARG A 584 1.98 -22.23 23.99
C ARG A 584 3.08 -22.82 23.11
N ARG A 585 3.66 -22.04 22.19
CA ARG A 585 4.78 -22.44 21.32
C ARG A 585 5.98 -21.49 21.42
N PRO A 586 7.19 -21.94 21.07
CA PRO A 586 8.37 -21.11 21.19
C PRO A 586 8.27 -19.90 20.27
N VAL A 587 8.63 -18.73 20.80
CA VAL A 587 8.68 -17.48 20.04
C VAL A 587 9.94 -16.69 20.37
N ARG A 588 10.38 -15.90 19.40
CA ARG A 588 11.45 -14.92 19.56
C ARG A 588 10.84 -13.54 19.41
N TRP A 589 11.04 -12.65 20.37
CA TRP A 589 10.53 -11.29 20.35
C TRP A 589 11.69 -10.31 20.42
N CYS A 590 11.61 -9.28 19.58
CA CYS A 590 12.62 -8.24 19.47
C CYS A 590 11.95 -6.86 19.54
N GLY A 591 12.70 -5.86 20.02
CA GLY A 591 12.23 -4.47 20.14
C GLY A 591 11.86 -4.06 21.57
N HIS A 592 11.18 -2.93 21.69
CA HIS A 592 10.73 -2.35 22.95
C HIS A 592 9.28 -2.75 23.21
N ILE A 593 9.12 -3.77 24.04
CA ILE A 593 7.89 -4.50 24.26
C ILE A 593 7.32 -4.09 25.62
N ARG A 594 6.02 -3.80 25.69
CA ARG A 594 5.32 -3.46 26.93
C ARG A 594 4.11 -4.37 27.15
N LEU A 595 4.02 -4.94 28.35
CA LEU A 595 2.91 -5.78 28.80
C LEU A 595 2.02 -4.97 29.76
N PRO A 596 0.86 -4.45 29.30
CA PRO A 596 -0.09 -3.76 30.16
C PRO A 596 -0.79 -4.74 31.10
N PRO A 597 -1.46 -4.27 32.17
CA PRO A 597 -2.29 -5.11 33.02
C PRO A 597 -3.40 -5.80 32.25
N ASN A 598 -3.95 -6.89 32.80
CA ASN A 598 -5.09 -7.58 32.22
C ASN A 598 -6.32 -6.63 32.24
N PRO A 599 -6.82 -6.20 31.07
CA PRO A 599 -7.91 -5.22 30.95
C PRO A 599 -9.29 -5.79 31.31
N PHE A 600 -9.42 -7.10 31.48
CA PHE A 600 -10.71 -7.76 31.77
C PHE A 600 -10.83 -8.26 33.20
N SER A 601 -9.71 -8.60 33.84
CA SER A 601 -9.69 -9.13 35.21
C SER A 601 -8.31 -8.93 35.83
N SER A 602 -8.24 -8.17 36.92
CA SER A 602 -7.01 -7.99 37.70
C SER A 602 -6.54 -9.27 38.41
N ALA A 603 -7.41 -10.28 38.55
CA ALA A 603 -7.06 -11.57 39.13
C ALA A 603 -6.38 -12.52 38.13
N GLU A 604 -6.50 -12.25 36.84
CA GLU A 604 -5.94 -13.08 35.77
C GLU A 604 -4.62 -12.50 35.26
N PRO A 605 -3.68 -13.36 34.80
CA PRO A 605 -2.43 -12.88 34.25
C PRO A 605 -2.64 -12.06 32.97
N ALA A 606 -1.81 -11.04 32.77
CA ALA A 606 -1.76 -10.28 31.53
C ALA A 606 -1.07 -11.05 30.40
N LEU A 607 -0.14 -11.96 30.76
CA LEU A 607 0.50 -12.89 29.83
C LEU A 607 0.85 -14.18 30.58
N CYS A 608 0.58 -15.32 29.96
CA CYS A 608 0.96 -16.63 30.46
C CYS A 608 1.89 -17.34 29.47
N VAL A 609 3.10 -17.69 29.89
CA VAL A 609 4.02 -18.53 29.11
C VAL A 609 3.93 -19.95 29.64
N ARG A 610 3.32 -20.84 28.88
CA ARG A 610 2.95 -22.18 29.35
C ARG A 610 3.71 -23.26 28.60
N ARG A 611 4.57 -24.00 29.34
CA ARG A 611 5.36 -25.14 28.84
C ARG A 611 6.13 -24.85 27.55
N THR A 612 6.59 -23.62 27.39
CA THR A 612 7.28 -23.16 26.19
C THR A 612 8.29 -22.06 26.49
N THR A 613 9.00 -21.56 25.49
CA THR A 613 10.02 -20.51 25.65
C THR A 613 9.65 -19.25 24.88
N VAL A 614 9.62 -18.11 25.58
CA VAL A 614 9.74 -16.79 24.96
C VAL A 614 11.21 -16.39 25.01
N THR A 615 11.81 -16.09 23.86
CA THR A 615 13.18 -15.58 23.77
C THR A 615 13.14 -14.10 23.47
N LEU A 616 13.63 -13.29 24.40
CA LEU A 616 13.93 -11.89 24.17
C LEU A 616 15.33 -11.82 23.56
N ASP A 617 15.39 -11.31 22.35
CA ASP A 617 16.62 -11.28 21.59
C ASP A 617 16.74 -9.97 20.83
N TRP A 618 17.96 -9.57 20.50
CA TRP A 618 18.21 -8.41 19.67
C TRP A 618 17.83 -8.73 18.21
N GLY A 619 17.01 -7.86 17.58
CA GLY A 619 16.58 -8.02 16.19
C GLY A 619 17.66 -7.59 15.21
N GLU A 620 17.81 -8.28 14.08
CA GLU A 620 18.81 -7.92 13.05
C GLU A 620 18.19 -7.15 11.87
N SER A 621 16.86 -7.14 11.78
CA SER A 621 16.12 -6.31 10.83
C SER A 621 16.32 -4.83 11.11
N PRO A 622 16.64 -4.02 10.10
CA PRO A 622 16.67 -2.58 10.24
C PRO A 622 15.31 -2.01 10.71
N THR A 623 15.40 -1.10 11.67
CA THR A 623 14.30 -0.24 12.16
C THR A 623 14.67 1.24 12.12
N TYR A 624 15.88 1.54 11.63
CA TYR A 624 16.48 2.85 11.35
C TYR A 624 17.22 2.78 10.02
N GLY A 625 17.26 3.90 9.30
CA GLY A 625 17.99 4.02 8.04
C GLY A 625 19.52 4.03 8.17
N THR A 626 19.99 4.56 9.29
CA THR A 626 21.40 4.65 9.64
C THR A 626 21.71 3.75 10.83
N ALA A 627 22.87 3.12 10.81
CA ALA A 627 23.32 2.27 11.89
C ALA A 627 23.44 3.04 13.21
N LEU A 628 22.91 2.46 14.29
CA LEU A 628 23.04 2.99 15.65
C LEU A 628 24.42 2.68 16.25
N ARG A 629 25.03 1.55 15.84
CA ARG A 629 26.34 1.09 16.31
C ARG A 629 26.96 0.08 15.35
N TYR A 630 28.25 -0.17 15.51
CA TYR A 630 28.96 -1.28 14.86
C TYR A 630 29.26 -2.36 15.91
N ASP A 631 28.90 -3.61 15.62
CA ASP A 631 29.27 -4.76 16.44
C ASP A 631 30.60 -5.33 15.93
N SER A 632 31.68 -5.11 16.71
CA SER A 632 33.02 -5.56 16.37
C SER A 632 33.19 -7.09 16.39
N LEU A 633 32.33 -7.82 17.11
CA LEU A 633 32.41 -9.28 17.20
C LEU A 633 31.85 -9.94 15.94
N THR A 634 30.69 -9.48 15.49
CA THR A 634 30.05 -9.98 14.27
C THR A 634 30.51 -9.24 13.01
N ARG A 635 31.25 -8.13 13.18
CA ARG A 635 31.71 -7.22 12.11
C ARG A 635 30.56 -6.71 11.25
N ARG A 636 29.47 -6.29 11.91
CA ARG A 636 28.24 -5.82 11.25
C ARG A 636 27.71 -4.56 11.89
N TYR A 637 27.10 -3.72 11.06
CA TYR A 637 26.33 -2.58 11.55
C TYR A 637 24.99 -3.02 12.13
N VAL A 638 24.52 -2.24 13.09
CA VAL A 638 23.30 -2.50 13.86
C VAL A 638 22.29 -1.39 13.63
N PHE A 639 21.13 -1.75 13.09
CA PHE A 639 20.07 -0.82 12.71
C PHE A 639 18.83 -0.93 13.59
N SER A 640 18.96 -1.48 14.79
CA SER A 640 17.83 -1.81 15.67
C SER A 640 18.14 -1.56 17.13
N ASP A 641 17.09 -1.21 17.87
CA ASP A 641 17.15 -1.02 19.31
C ASP A 641 17.49 -2.34 20.01
N THR A 642 18.18 -2.27 21.15
CA THR A 642 18.31 -3.41 22.05
C THR A 642 16.93 -3.77 22.60
N THR A 643 16.63 -5.07 22.69
CA THR A 643 15.32 -5.53 23.14
C THR A 643 15.10 -5.29 24.63
N VAL A 644 13.97 -4.65 24.95
CA VAL A 644 13.54 -4.35 26.31
C VAL A 644 12.11 -4.85 26.47
N PHE A 645 11.87 -5.72 27.44
CA PHE A 645 10.53 -6.14 27.81
C PHE A 645 10.13 -5.52 29.15
N VAL A 646 9.16 -4.61 29.13
CA VAL A 646 8.62 -3.95 30.31
C VAL A 646 7.31 -4.60 30.72
N VAL A 647 7.23 -5.03 31.98
CA VAL A 647 5.97 -5.45 32.61
C VAL A 647 5.42 -4.25 33.37
N GLU A 648 4.27 -3.75 32.92
CA GLU A 648 3.68 -2.51 33.41
C GLU A 648 3.23 -2.60 34.87
N ARG A 649 2.97 -1.42 35.46
CA ARG A 649 2.47 -1.30 36.83
C ARG A 649 1.23 -2.17 37.04
N GLY A 650 1.30 -3.10 37.99
CA GLY A 650 0.20 -4.01 38.33
C GLY A 650 -0.04 -5.15 37.32
N ALA A 651 0.75 -5.25 36.25
CA ALA A 651 0.64 -6.34 35.29
C ALA A 651 1.27 -7.63 35.84
N VAL A 652 0.67 -8.77 35.45
CA VAL A 652 1.12 -10.09 35.90
C VAL A 652 1.60 -10.91 34.70
N LEU A 653 2.90 -11.23 34.69
CA LEU A 653 3.52 -12.20 33.78
C LEU A 653 3.63 -13.54 34.49
N ARG A 654 2.93 -14.56 34.01
CA ARG A 654 2.92 -15.89 34.61
C ARG A 654 3.73 -16.90 33.79
N LEU A 655 4.61 -17.65 34.45
CA LEU A 655 5.34 -18.78 33.87
C LEU A 655 4.76 -20.11 34.41
N GLU A 656 4.02 -20.82 33.56
CA GLU A 656 3.44 -22.13 33.89
C GLU A 656 4.31 -23.24 33.31
N ARG A 657 5.41 -23.55 34.01
CA ARG A 657 6.51 -24.39 33.49
C ARG A 657 7.08 -23.85 32.17
N GLY A 658 6.88 -22.57 31.89
CA GLY A 658 7.45 -21.86 30.76
C GLY A 658 8.83 -21.28 31.07
N ARG A 659 9.49 -20.75 30.05
CA ARG A 659 10.80 -20.11 30.13
C ARG A 659 10.75 -18.73 29.48
N LEU A 660 11.34 -17.76 30.14
CA LEU A 660 11.74 -16.49 29.53
C LEU A 660 13.28 -16.50 29.40
N ARG A 661 13.79 -16.40 28.17
CA ARG A 661 15.23 -16.39 27.86
C ARG A 661 15.64 -15.02 27.35
N LEU A 662 16.57 -14.36 28.02
CA LEU A 662 17.14 -13.09 27.59
C LEU A 662 18.50 -13.36 26.92
N ARG A 663 18.71 -12.77 25.74
CA ARG A 663 19.92 -12.91 24.94
C ARG A 663 20.48 -11.56 24.49
N ARG A 664 21.77 -11.53 24.14
CA ARG A 664 22.43 -10.39 23.45
C ARG A 664 22.13 -9.02 24.07
N GLY A 665 22.25 -8.93 25.40
CA GLY A 665 22.05 -7.68 26.14
C GLY A 665 20.60 -7.26 26.34
N SER A 666 19.63 -8.14 26.04
CA SER A 666 18.21 -7.86 26.27
C SER A 666 17.90 -7.61 27.74
N ARG A 667 16.87 -6.81 28.01
CA ARG A 667 16.48 -6.39 29.36
C ARG A 667 15.03 -6.78 29.68
N LEU A 668 14.81 -7.20 30.92
CA LEU A 668 13.47 -7.34 31.51
C LEU A 668 13.30 -6.28 32.59
N VAL A 669 12.26 -5.46 32.49
CA VAL A 669 11.97 -4.40 33.46
C VAL A 669 10.63 -4.68 34.13
N LEU A 670 10.61 -4.77 35.46
CA LEU A 670 9.39 -4.89 36.26
C LEU A 670 9.11 -3.55 36.94
N LEU A 671 8.04 -2.86 36.52
CA LEU A 671 7.60 -1.60 37.14
C LEU A 671 6.93 -1.82 38.51
N PRO A 672 6.68 -0.77 39.31
CA PRO A 672 6.07 -0.93 40.63
C PRO A 672 4.78 -1.76 40.60
N GLY A 673 4.64 -2.73 41.50
CA GLY A 673 3.50 -3.64 41.56
C GLY A 673 3.41 -4.67 40.41
N ALA A 674 4.34 -4.67 39.45
CA ALA A 674 4.43 -5.73 38.45
C ALA A 674 4.82 -7.07 39.09
N ARG A 675 4.25 -8.16 38.61
CA ARG A 675 4.46 -9.50 39.19
C ARG A 675 4.91 -10.49 38.12
N LEU A 676 6.03 -11.16 38.37
CA LEU A 676 6.49 -12.32 37.63
C LEU A 676 6.25 -13.57 38.47
N GLU A 677 5.31 -14.43 38.08
CA GLU A 677 4.77 -15.50 38.94
C GLU A 677 4.82 -16.90 38.35
N GLY A 678 4.65 -17.92 39.18
CA GLY A 678 4.47 -19.31 38.76
C GLY A 678 5.69 -20.20 39.01
N SER A 679 5.87 -21.23 38.20
CA SER A 679 6.89 -22.29 38.38
C SER A 679 7.70 -22.54 37.11
N GLY A 680 8.28 -21.46 36.57
CA GLY A 680 9.06 -21.47 35.33
C GLY A 680 10.56 -21.26 35.50
N GLU A 681 11.20 -20.87 34.41
CA GLU A 681 12.63 -20.53 34.35
C GLU A 681 12.84 -19.14 33.73
N LEU A 682 13.71 -18.36 34.34
CA LEU A 682 14.25 -17.13 33.79
C LEU A 682 15.74 -17.35 33.49
N ARG A 683 16.11 -17.34 32.22
CA ARG A 683 17.48 -17.61 31.77
C ARG A 683 18.10 -16.35 31.19
N LEU A 684 19.21 -15.91 31.75
CA LEU A 684 19.94 -14.74 31.30
C LEU A 684 21.29 -15.17 30.70
N GLU A 685 21.56 -14.75 29.48
CA GLU A 685 22.90 -14.80 28.90
C GLU A 685 23.75 -13.60 29.36
N SER A 686 25.07 -13.68 29.18
CA SER A 686 25.99 -12.60 29.51
C SER A 686 25.53 -11.25 28.94
N GLY A 687 25.64 -10.21 29.76
CA GLY A 687 25.20 -8.83 29.43
C GLY A 687 23.70 -8.56 29.56
N CYS A 688 22.86 -9.57 29.79
CA CYS A 688 21.42 -9.36 29.99
C CYS A 688 21.09 -8.94 31.43
N VAL A 689 20.06 -8.11 31.61
CA VAL A 689 19.73 -7.52 32.92
C VAL A 689 18.24 -7.67 33.24
N ILE A 690 17.93 -7.83 34.54
CA ILE A 690 16.59 -7.68 35.09
C ILE A 690 16.60 -6.46 36.01
N ASP A 691 15.76 -5.49 35.70
CA ASP A 691 15.56 -4.29 36.50
C ASP A 691 14.22 -4.40 37.23
N THR A 692 14.25 -4.42 38.56
CA THR A 692 13.04 -4.49 39.39
C THR A 692 12.86 -3.21 40.18
N ALA A 693 11.77 -2.50 39.93
CA ALA A 693 11.38 -1.35 40.74
C ALA A 693 10.99 -1.78 42.17
N PRO A 694 10.96 -0.85 43.15
CA PRO A 694 10.33 -1.12 44.44
C PRO A 694 8.89 -1.64 44.23
N GLU A 695 8.47 -2.60 45.07
CA GLU A 695 7.15 -3.28 44.99
C GLU A 695 6.94 -4.22 43.81
N ALA A 696 7.89 -4.34 42.89
CA ALA A 696 7.88 -5.43 41.91
C ALA A 696 8.13 -6.78 42.60
N PHE A 697 7.49 -7.84 42.12
CA PHE A 697 7.57 -9.16 42.72
C PHE A 697 8.04 -10.22 41.71
N ILE A 698 8.99 -11.06 42.12
CA ILE A 698 9.37 -12.28 41.42
C ILE A 698 9.13 -13.46 42.36
N ASP A 699 8.30 -14.40 41.93
CA ASP A 699 7.98 -15.60 42.69
C ASP A 699 9.23 -16.46 42.91
N ARG A 700 9.47 -16.87 44.16
CA ARG A 700 10.63 -17.68 44.56
C ARG A 700 10.69 -19.05 43.87
N ARG A 701 9.56 -19.53 43.32
CA ARG A 701 9.47 -20.78 42.56
C ARG A 701 10.01 -20.66 41.14
N ILE A 702 10.29 -19.45 40.66
CA ILE A 702 10.91 -19.23 39.35
C ILE A 702 12.41 -19.44 39.48
N ARG A 703 12.93 -20.39 38.71
CA ARG A 703 14.36 -20.70 38.68
C ARG A 703 15.08 -19.65 37.84
N VAL A 704 15.95 -18.86 38.46
CA VAL A 704 16.79 -17.90 37.75
C VAL A 704 18.15 -18.54 37.45
N ARG A 705 18.55 -18.58 36.17
CA ARG A 705 19.86 -19.08 35.73
C ARG A 705 20.63 -17.98 35.01
N ARG A 706 21.85 -17.72 35.45
CA ARG A 706 22.80 -16.80 34.80
C ARG A 706 23.88 -17.63 34.13
N GLY A 707 24.07 -17.43 32.83
CA GLY A 707 25.07 -18.11 32.02
C GLY A 707 26.29 -17.25 31.74
#